data_AF-A0A3L6QMD2-F1
#
_entry.id   AF-A0A3L6QMD2-F1
#
_cell.length_a   1.000
_cell.length_b   1.000
_cell.length_c   1.000
_cell.angle_alpha   90.00
_cell.angle_beta   90.00
_cell.angle_gamma   90.00
#
_symmetry.space_group_name_H-M   'P 1'
#
loop_
_entity.id
_entity.type
_entity.pdbx_description
1 polymer ?
#
loop_
_entity_poly.entity_id
_entity_poly.type
_entity_poly.pdbx_seq_one_letter_code
_entity_poly.pdbx_strand_id
1 'polypeptide(L)'
;MDPTKFRPSSGHDGSVTTTNAGAPVWNDNEALTVGSRGPILLEDYHLIEKVAHFARERIPERVVHARGASAKGFFECTHDVSSLTCADFLRAPGVRTPVIVRFSTVIHERGSPETIRDPRGFAVKFYTREGNWDLLGNNFPVFFIRDGIKFPDVIHAFKPNPRSHVQEYWRVFDFLSHHPESLHTFFFLFDDVGVPADYRHMEGFGVNTYTFVNAAGKASYVKFHWKPTCGVRCILTDEEAALVGGRNHSHATQDLYDSIAAGSFPEWQLLVQVMDPDTEERYDFDPLDDTKTWPEDLLPLRPVGRLVLDRNVDNFFNENEQLAFGPGLVVPGIYYSDDKMLQCRVFAYADTQRYRLGPNYLMLPVNAPRCAHHNNHYDGAMNFMHRDEEVDYYPSRHAPLRQAPPVPVPARPLAGRREKATIRKPNDFQQPGERYRSWDADRQERFVRRFADQLGHPKVSQELRSIWIDLLSKCDASLGRKIATRLNVKPSIIACSWLYRGVSAIDAGRALNFIDVARYDDIGYGALKPGTGLTITCHTLTLDGMVWNKKTLGSKELWSKDCTFTSDELWSSADNPPERLPRGILMFPQVNIDRPHVVHFVVSTEFKYVMKKMWLVAIDMNTRTVESCSQYTNGWEDVGTEGEYLTYVRSCLPMPFLHCEFSKYVHSSRTGKAPLQLRDSLDAYNDLVES
;
A
#
# COMPACT_ATOMS: atom_id res chain seq x y z
N MET A 1 -39.82 36.85 -24.50
CA MET A 1 -39.05 36.70 -23.25
C MET A 1 -37.91 35.76 -23.54
N ASP A 2 -36.67 36.24 -23.48
CA ASP A 2 -35.49 35.38 -23.63
C ASP A 2 -35.17 34.74 -22.26
N PRO A 3 -35.32 33.41 -22.09
CA PRO A 3 -35.10 32.74 -20.81
C PRO A 3 -33.61 32.66 -20.42
N THR A 4 -32.69 33.02 -21.32
CA THR A 4 -31.24 32.98 -21.07
C THR A 4 -30.68 34.31 -20.57
N LYS A 5 -31.37 35.42 -20.85
CA LYS A 5 -30.89 36.78 -20.59
C LYS A 5 -30.73 37.14 -19.10
N PHE A 6 -31.53 36.56 -18.22
CA PHE A 6 -31.56 36.88 -16.79
C PHE A 6 -31.33 35.63 -15.93
N ARG A 7 -30.42 34.75 -16.37
CA ARG A 7 -29.99 33.62 -15.53
C ARG A 7 -29.35 34.15 -14.25
N PRO A 8 -29.63 33.55 -13.07
CA PRO A 8 -29.06 33.99 -11.80
C PRO A 8 -27.53 34.11 -11.87
N SER A 9 -27.02 35.32 -11.65
CA SER A 9 -25.61 35.65 -11.56
C SER A 9 -25.43 37.03 -10.92
N SER A 10 -24.26 37.29 -10.35
CA SER A 10 -23.96 38.59 -9.71
C SER A 10 -24.09 39.80 -10.64
N GLY A 11 -24.00 39.60 -11.97
CA GLY A 11 -24.22 40.65 -12.96
C GLY A 11 -25.70 41.04 -13.15
N HIS A 12 -26.63 40.28 -12.59
CA HIS A 12 -28.07 40.50 -12.67
C HIS A 12 -28.73 40.69 -11.31
N ASP A 13 -27.96 40.75 -10.22
CA ASP A 13 -28.48 40.99 -8.89
C ASP A 13 -29.10 42.40 -8.79
N GLY A 14 -30.29 42.49 -8.22
CA GLY A 14 -30.92 43.76 -7.87
C GLY A 14 -30.35 44.36 -6.58
N SER A 15 -30.86 45.53 -6.18
CA SER A 15 -30.44 46.21 -4.94
C SER A 15 -31.19 45.75 -3.68
N VAL A 16 -32.09 44.78 -3.80
CA VAL A 16 -32.94 44.28 -2.71
C VAL A 16 -32.87 42.76 -2.63
N THR A 17 -33.01 42.20 -1.42
CA THR A 17 -33.13 40.76 -1.21
C THR A 17 -34.39 40.23 -1.91
N THR A 18 -34.27 39.06 -2.54
CA THR A 18 -35.39 38.40 -3.22
C THR A 18 -35.48 36.93 -2.83
N THR A 19 -36.65 36.33 -3.07
CA THR A 19 -36.81 34.87 -3.14
C THR A 19 -36.11 34.31 -4.38
N ASN A 20 -35.99 32.99 -4.52
CA ASN A 20 -35.42 32.38 -5.75
C ASN A 20 -36.29 32.64 -6.98
N ALA A 21 -37.59 32.89 -6.80
CA ALA A 21 -38.51 33.32 -7.85
C ALA A 21 -38.39 34.83 -8.19
N GLY A 22 -37.51 35.57 -7.51
CA GLY A 22 -37.26 36.99 -7.75
C GLY A 22 -38.25 37.93 -7.06
N ALA A 23 -39.10 37.45 -6.14
CA ALA A 23 -40.02 38.31 -5.41
C ALA A 23 -39.26 39.11 -4.32
N PRO A 24 -39.45 40.44 -4.20
CA PRO A 24 -38.79 41.22 -3.17
C PRO A 24 -39.14 40.75 -1.75
N VAL A 25 -38.12 40.62 -0.90
CA VAL A 25 -38.26 40.25 0.51
C VAL A 25 -38.15 41.51 1.36
N TRP A 26 -39.25 41.94 1.96
CA TRP A 26 -39.30 43.17 2.76
C TRP A 26 -38.74 42.99 4.19
N ASN A 27 -38.71 41.76 4.72
CA ASN A 27 -38.11 41.41 6.00
C ASN A 27 -37.48 40.02 5.94
N ASP A 28 -36.15 39.96 6.03
CA ASP A 28 -35.37 38.71 6.02
C ASP A 28 -34.82 38.34 7.41
N ASN A 29 -35.22 39.09 8.44
CA ASN A 29 -34.77 38.90 9.82
C ASN A 29 -35.76 38.08 10.66
N GLU A 30 -37.05 38.17 10.36
CA GLU A 30 -38.13 37.57 11.16
C GLU A 30 -39.02 36.67 10.31
N ALA A 31 -39.48 35.56 10.90
CA ALA A 31 -40.50 34.71 10.31
C ALA A 31 -41.91 35.31 10.50
N LEU A 32 -42.84 34.94 9.63
CA LEU A 32 -44.26 35.28 9.79
C LEU A 32 -44.88 34.46 10.93
N THR A 33 -45.41 35.15 11.93
CA THR A 33 -46.00 34.55 13.14
C THR A 33 -47.35 35.18 13.51
N VAL A 34 -48.14 34.52 14.37
CA VAL A 34 -49.34 35.12 15.00
C VAL A 34 -48.91 36.14 16.07
N GLY A 35 -48.62 37.37 15.65
CA GLY A 35 -48.03 38.39 16.52
C GLY A 35 -46.60 38.07 16.92
N SER A 36 -45.92 38.97 17.64
CA SER A 36 -44.47 38.88 17.91
C SER A 36 -44.04 37.69 18.80
N ARG A 37 -44.98 36.95 19.39
CA ARG A 37 -44.73 35.80 20.29
C ARG A 37 -45.56 34.57 19.94
N GLY A 38 -46.16 34.52 18.75
CA GLY A 38 -47.00 33.41 18.30
C GLY A 38 -46.25 32.33 17.51
N PRO A 39 -46.94 31.26 17.10
CA PRO A 39 -46.37 30.24 16.22
C PRO A 39 -46.04 30.80 14.84
N ILE A 40 -45.04 30.20 14.19
CA ILE A 40 -44.72 30.43 12.77
C ILE A 40 -45.86 29.88 11.90
N LEU A 41 -46.21 30.63 10.86
CA LEU A 41 -47.23 30.25 9.90
C LEU A 41 -46.60 29.51 8.71
N LEU A 42 -47.19 28.37 8.31
CA LEU A 42 -46.73 27.59 7.16
C LEU A 42 -46.88 28.36 5.82
N GLU A 43 -47.65 29.44 5.80
CA GLU A 43 -47.79 30.31 4.63
C GLU A 43 -46.57 31.23 4.40
N ASP A 44 -45.59 31.24 5.31
CA ASP A 44 -44.30 31.90 5.10
C ASP A 44 -43.43 31.14 4.09
N TYR A 45 -43.74 31.33 2.80
CA TYR A 45 -43.03 30.63 1.74
C TYR A 45 -41.55 30.99 1.66
N HIS A 46 -41.17 32.24 1.99
CA HIS A 46 -39.76 32.67 1.99
C HIS A 46 -38.95 31.93 3.05
N LEU A 47 -39.48 31.81 4.28
CA LEU A 47 -38.87 30.98 5.32
C LEU A 47 -38.67 29.54 4.84
N ILE A 48 -39.73 28.93 4.28
CA ILE A 48 -39.69 27.55 3.81
C ILE A 48 -38.63 27.39 2.71
N GLU A 49 -38.62 28.27 1.72
CA GLU A 49 -37.67 28.23 0.60
C GLU A 49 -36.22 28.39 1.09
N LYS A 50 -35.93 29.41 1.90
CA LYS A 50 -34.59 29.70 2.42
C LYS A 50 -34.02 28.53 3.24
N VAL A 51 -34.82 27.99 4.16
CA VAL A 51 -34.42 26.84 4.99
C VAL A 51 -34.31 25.57 4.15
N ALA A 52 -35.20 25.36 3.18
CA ALA A 52 -35.16 24.21 2.30
C ALA A 52 -33.92 24.20 1.40
N HIS A 53 -33.50 25.36 0.88
CA HIS A 53 -32.27 25.48 0.11
C HIS A 53 -31.04 25.20 0.99
N PHE A 54 -30.96 25.84 2.17
CA PHE A 54 -29.87 25.61 3.12
C PHE A 54 -29.69 24.11 3.46
N ALA A 55 -30.79 23.42 3.74
CA ALA A 55 -30.79 21.99 4.06
C ALA A 55 -30.25 21.09 2.92
N ARG A 56 -30.13 21.61 1.70
CA ARG A 56 -29.73 20.88 0.47
C ARG A 56 -28.45 21.42 -0.17
N GLU A 57 -27.71 22.30 0.50
CA GLU A 57 -26.45 22.85 -0.04
C GLU A 57 -25.33 21.80 -0.21
N ARG A 58 -25.37 20.70 0.55
CA ARG A 58 -24.32 19.69 0.53
C ARG A 58 -24.60 18.63 -0.53
N ILE A 59 -23.66 18.46 -1.45
CA ILE A 59 -23.55 17.29 -2.34
C ILE A 59 -22.62 16.25 -1.71
N PRO A 60 -22.64 14.99 -2.18
CA PRO A 60 -21.63 14.01 -1.81
C PRO A 60 -20.23 14.55 -2.12
N GLU A 61 -19.29 14.34 -1.20
CA GLU A 61 -17.88 14.61 -1.50
C GLU A 61 -17.31 13.53 -2.43
N ARG A 62 -16.09 13.74 -2.92
CA ARG A 62 -15.37 12.71 -3.67
C ARG A 62 -15.03 11.55 -2.73
N VAL A 63 -15.20 10.31 -3.18
CA VAL A 63 -14.90 9.10 -2.37
C VAL A 63 -13.44 9.06 -1.88
N VAL A 64 -12.53 9.56 -2.71
CA VAL A 64 -11.12 9.84 -2.43
C VAL A 64 -10.80 11.23 -2.92
N HIS A 65 -9.75 11.86 -2.39
CA HIS A 65 -9.37 13.23 -2.72
C HIS A 65 -10.43 14.29 -2.39
N ALA A 66 -11.21 14.05 -1.32
CA ALA A 66 -12.26 14.97 -0.87
C ALA A 66 -11.69 16.32 -0.45
N ARG A 67 -10.63 16.32 0.36
CA ARG A 67 -9.92 17.54 0.78
C ARG A 67 -8.99 18.03 -0.34
N GLY A 68 -9.25 19.23 -0.86
CA GLY A 68 -8.43 19.82 -1.91
C GLY A 68 -8.86 21.22 -2.32
N ALA A 69 -7.97 21.92 -3.02
CA ALA A 69 -8.16 23.29 -3.49
C ALA A 69 -7.78 23.42 -4.97
N SER A 70 -8.41 24.38 -5.64
CA SER A 70 -8.23 24.62 -7.08
C SER A 70 -7.76 26.04 -7.37
N ALA A 71 -7.00 26.18 -8.45
CA ALA A 71 -6.61 27.47 -9.02
C ALA A 71 -6.63 27.41 -10.55
N LYS A 72 -6.86 28.56 -11.17
CA LYS A 72 -6.93 28.76 -12.63
C LYS A 72 -5.59 29.29 -13.13
N GLY A 73 -5.30 29.03 -14.40
CA GLY A 73 -4.06 29.48 -15.02
C GLY A 73 -3.97 29.09 -16.49
N PHE A 74 -2.73 28.92 -16.95
CA PHE A 74 -2.46 28.44 -18.29
C PHE A 74 -1.29 27.45 -18.32
N PHE A 75 -1.35 26.53 -19.28
CA PHE A 75 -0.21 25.77 -19.74
C PHE A 75 0.34 26.40 -21.01
N GLU A 76 1.65 26.52 -21.12
CA GLU A 76 2.36 27.00 -22.30
C GLU A 76 3.28 25.90 -22.82
N CYS A 77 3.07 25.46 -24.06
CA CYS A 77 4.03 24.59 -24.76
C CYS A 77 5.31 25.40 -25.00
N THR A 78 6.47 24.90 -24.59
CA THR A 78 7.75 25.62 -24.72
C THR A 78 8.73 24.93 -25.67
N HIS A 79 8.48 23.65 -25.99
CA HIS A 79 9.34 22.82 -26.83
C HIS A 79 8.53 22.18 -27.95
N ASP A 80 9.14 22.01 -29.12
CA ASP A 80 8.49 21.29 -30.22
C ASP A 80 8.49 19.78 -29.91
N VAL A 81 7.29 19.24 -29.72
CA VAL A 81 7.04 17.81 -29.46
C VAL A 81 6.14 17.18 -30.53
N SER A 82 6.01 17.83 -31.69
CA SER A 82 5.17 17.37 -32.82
C SER A 82 5.58 15.99 -33.36
N SER A 83 6.85 15.61 -33.18
CA SER A 83 7.35 14.27 -33.50
C SER A 83 6.77 13.17 -32.60
N LEU A 84 6.26 13.52 -31.42
CA LEU A 84 5.70 12.60 -30.43
C LEU A 84 4.18 12.55 -30.49
N THR A 85 3.52 13.70 -30.63
CA THR A 85 2.06 13.82 -30.54
C THR A 85 1.49 14.84 -31.51
N CYS A 86 0.28 14.58 -32.02
CA CYS A 86 -0.51 15.56 -32.78
C CYS A 86 -1.51 16.36 -31.92
N ALA A 87 -1.43 16.30 -30.59
CA ALA A 87 -2.35 17.02 -29.71
C ALA A 87 -2.28 18.54 -29.91
N ASP A 88 -3.42 19.19 -30.18
CA ASP A 88 -3.48 20.60 -30.58
C ASP A 88 -2.82 21.56 -29.56
N PHE A 89 -2.96 21.29 -28.27
CA PHE A 89 -2.36 22.15 -27.22
C PHE A 89 -0.82 22.06 -27.17
N LEU A 90 -0.22 21.09 -27.87
CA LEU A 90 1.22 20.87 -27.98
C LEU A 90 1.77 21.16 -29.39
N ARG A 91 0.94 21.68 -30.30
CA ARG A 91 1.28 21.83 -31.73
C ARG A 91 2.51 22.69 -32.03
N ALA A 92 2.88 23.62 -31.16
CA ALA A 92 4.05 24.48 -31.32
C ALA A 92 4.44 25.16 -29.99
N PRO A 93 5.72 25.54 -29.81
CA PRO A 93 6.12 26.46 -28.74
C PRO A 93 5.35 27.78 -28.77
N GLY A 94 5.05 28.33 -27.59
CA GLY A 94 4.28 29.56 -27.39
C GLY A 94 2.75 29.37 -27.37
N VAL A 95 2.25 28.16 -27.65
CA VAL A 95 0.82 27.86 -27.53
C VAL A 95 0.41 27.87 -26.06
N ARG A 96 -0.53 28.75 -25.71
CA ARG A 96 -1.13 28.83 -24.38
C ARG A 96 -2.51 28.19 -24.35
N THR A 97 -2.74 27.35 -23.35
CA THR A 97 -3.98 26.62 -23.12
C THR A 97 -4.48 26.93 -21.73
N PRO A 98 -5.71 27.47 -21.57
CA PRO A 98 -6.29 27.68 -20.25
C PRO A 98 -6.37 26.36 -19.48
N VAL A 99 -6.13 26.43 -18.18
CA VAL A 99 -6.24 25.27 -17.29
C VAL A 99 -6.95 25.62 -15.98
N ILE A 100 -7.50 24.59 -15.34
CA ILE A 100 -7.78 24.60 -13.92
C ILE A 100 -7.09 23.40 -13.28
N VAL A 101 -6.41 23.64 -12.17
CA VAL A 101 -5.66 22.62 -11.42
C VAL A 101 -6.30 22.43 -10.08
N ARG A 102 -6.43 21.17 -9.63
CA ARG A 102 -6.87 20.83 -8.29
C ARG A 102 -5.82 19.97 -7.59
N PHE A 103 -5.37 20.46 -6.45
CA PHE A 103 -4.54 19.71 -5.52
C PHE A 103 -5.40 19.11 -4.42
N SER A 104 -4.96 18.00 -3.81
CA SER A 104 -5.75 17.32 -2.78
C SER A 104 -4.90 16.39 -1.92
N THR A 105 -5.36 16.05 -0.72
CA THR A 105 -4.96 14.80 -0.04
C THR A 105 -5.73 13.63 -0.66
N VAL A 106 -5.69 12.41 -0.11
CA VAL A 106 -6.39 11.24 -0.68
C VAL A 106 -7.46 10.69 0.24
N ILE A 107 -7.10 10.38 1.49
CA ILE A 107 -7.89 9.45 2.31
C ILE A 107 -9.01 10.15 3.06
N HIS A 108 -8.75 11.29 3.69
CA HIS A 108 -9.69 11.87 4.65
C HIS A 108 -10.74 12.76 3.98
N GLU A 109 -11.82 13.04 4.73
CA GLU A 109 -12.97 13.82 4.29
C GLU A 109 -12.59 15.29 4.00
N ARG A 110 -13.47 16.04 3.35
CA ARG A 110 -13.21 17.44 2.89
C ARG A 110 -12.77 18.43 3.97
N GLY A 111 -13.05 18.13 5.24
CA GLY A 111 -12.69 18.96 6.39
C GLY A 111 -11.35 18.62 7.06
N SER A 112 -10.65 17.60 6.56
CA SER A 112 -9.41 17.10 7.18
C SER A 112 -8.22 18.06 7.05
N PRO A 113 -7.25 18.00 7.98
CA PRO A 113 -5.99 18.73 7.87
C PRO A 113 -5.14 18.34 6.66
N GLU A 114 -4.63 19.33 5.95
CA GLU A 114 -3.75 19.14 4.79
C GLU A 114 -2.33 18.67 5.15
N THR A 115 -1.97 18.65 6.43
CA THR A 115 -0.66 18.16 6.93
C THR A 115 -0.64 16.67 7.22
N ILE A 116 -1.76 15.95 7.05
CA ILE A 116 -1.78 14.50 7.23
C ILE A 116 -0.82 13.85 6.23
N ARG A 117 -0.02 12.89 6.71
CA ARG A 117 0.83 12.06 5.86
C ARG A 117 -0.04 11.23 4.92
N ASP A 118 0.05 11.55 3.63
CA ASP A 118 -0.84 11.04 2.59
C ASP A 118 -0.19 11.32 1.23
N PRO A 119 -0.47 10.60 0.13
CA PRO A 119 -0.18 11.14 -1.19
C PRO A 119 -0.94 12.46 -1.39
N ARG A 120 -0.48 13.26 -2.34
CA ARG A 120 -1.20 14.46 -2.81
C ARG A 120 -1.65 14.25 -4.25
N GLY A 121 -2.93 14.46 -4.53
CA GLY A 121 -3.43 14.51 -5.90
C GLY A 121 -2.98 15.79 -6.60
N PHE A 122 -2.60 15.67 -7.87
CA PHE A 122 -2.25 16.78 -8.76
C PHE A 122 -3.00 16.57 -10.09
N ALA A 123 -4.21 17.14 -10.17
CA ALA A 123 -5.08 16.99 -11.34
C ALA A 123 -5.13 18.29 -12.15
N VAL A 124 -4.86 18.20 -13.46
CA VAL A 124 -4.85 19.33 -14.39
C VAL A 124 -5.88 19.10 -15.49
N LYS A 125 -6.82 20.04 -15.66
CA LYS A 125 -7.77 20.06 -16.78
C LYS A 125 -7.33 21.10 -17.78
N PHE A 126 -7.08 20.66 -19.01
CA PHE A 126 -6.70 21.48 -20.15
C PHE A 126 -7.94 21.78 -20.99
N TYR A 127 -8.27 23.05 -21.16
CA TYR A 127 -9.36 23.48 -22.05
C TYR A 127 -8.80 23.71 -23.46
N THR A 128 -8.59 22.61 -24.21
CA THR A 128 -7.98 22.67 -25.55
C THR A 128 -9.00 23.10 -26.62
N ARG A 129 -8.54 23.34 -27.85
CA ARG A 129 -9.42 23.64 -28.99
C ARG A 129 -10.14 22.40 -29.54
N GLU A 130 -9.69 21.22 -29.14
CA GLU A 130 -10.21 19.92 -29.62
C GLU A 130 -10.86 19.10 -28.49
N GLY A 131 -11.28 19.78 -27.41
CA GLY A 131 -11.93 19.18 -26.25
C GLY A 131 -11.14 19.37 -24.97
N ASN A 132 -11.77 19.04 -23.84
CA ASN A 132 -11.09 19.04 -22.56
C ASN A 132 -10.24 17.77 -22.43
N TRP A 133 -8.99 17.92 -21.98
CA TRP A 133 -8.14 16.79 -21.60
C TRP A 133 -7.77 16.90 -20.12
N ASP A 134 -7.84 15.78 -19.39
CA ASP A 134 -7.50 15.74 -17.98
C ASP A 134 -6.26 14.87 -17.75
N LEU A 135 -5.22 15.45 -17.15
CA LEU A 135 -4.06 14.73 -16.63
C LEU A 135 -4.21 14.58 -15.11
N LEU A 136 -4.52 13.38 -14.67
CA LEU A 136 -4.78 13.08 -13.25
C LEU A 136 -3.61 12.34 -12.63
N GLY A 137 -2.79 13.08 -11.88
CA GLY A 137 -1.59 12.58 -11.24
C GLY A 137 -1.60 12.65 -9.71
N ASN A 138 -0.47 12.26 -9.13
CA ASN A 138 -0.13 12.44 -7.72
C ASN A 138 1.24 13.13 -7.58
N ASN A 139 1.60 13.57 -6.38
CA ASN A 139 2.97 13.98 -6.04
C ASN A 139 3.94 12.80 -5.92
N PHE A 140 3.44 11.56 -5.94
CA PHE A 140 4.26 10.35 -6.02
C PHE A 140 4.24 9.82 -7.46
N PRO A 141 5.36 9.30 -7.98
CA PRO A 141 5.43 8.77 -9.34
C PRO A 141 4.85 7.35 -9.48
N VAL A 142 4.43 6.73 -8.38
CA VAL A 142 3.95 5.35 -8.27
C VAL A 142 2.71 5.25 -7.39
N PHE A 143 1.99 4.13 -7.50
CA PHE A 143 0.80 3.82 -6.71
C PHE A 143 0.94 2.53 -5.89
N PHE A 144 0.02 2.28 -4.95
CA PHE A 144 0.13 1.16 -4.00
C PHE A 144 -0.18 -0.22 -4.59
N ILE A 145 -0.91 -0.26 -5.71
CA ILE A 145 -1.46 -1.48 -6.31
C ILE A 145 -1.34 -1.40 -7.82
N ARG A 146 -1.23 -2.56 -8.47
CA ARG A 146 -1.06 -2.68 -9.93
C ARG A 146 -2.34 -2.74 -10.74
N ASP A 147 -3.43 -3.13 -10.09
CA ASP A 147 -4.68 -3.49 -10.77
C ASP A 147 -5.88 -2.82 -10.10
N GLY A 148 -6.70 -2.14 -10.90
CA GLY A 148 -7.84 -1.35 -10.44
C GLY A 148 -8.87 -2.15 -9.65
N ILE A 149 -8.92 -3.48 -9.81
CA ILE A 149 -9.80 -4.33 -9.02
C ILE A 149 -9.52 -4.25 -7.51
N LYS A 150 -8.27 -3.96 -7.11
CA LYS A 150 -7.87 -3.81 -5.70
C LYS A 150 -8.07 -2.40 -5.16
N PHE A 151 -8.50 -1.44 -5.98
CA PHE A 151 -8.68 -0.05 -5.57
C PHE A 151 -9.67 0.11 -4.41
N PRO A 152 -10.86 -0.54 -4.40
CA PRO A 152 -11.75 -0.46 -3.25
C PRO A 152 -11.12 -1.01 -1.98
N ASP A 153 -10.39 -2.13 -2.07
CA ASP A 153 -9.78 -2.78 -0.90
C ASP A 153 -8.66 -1.93 -0.28
N VAL A 154 -7.77 -1.36 -1.11
CA VAL A 154 -6.71 -0.48 -0.59
C VAL A 154 -7.33 0.79 0.02
N ILE A 155 -8.32 1.40 -0.63
CA ILE A 155 -8.97 2.59 -0.07
C ILE A 155 -9.73 2.25 1.21
N HIS A 156 -10.39 1.08 1.31
CA HIS A 156 -11.03 0.65 2.55
C HIS A 156 -10.02 0.43 3.68
N ALA A 157 -8.87 -0.18 3.39
CA ALA A 157 -7.79 -0.37 4.37
C ALA A 157 -7.25 0.96 4.90
N PHE A 158 -7.11 1.96 4.01
CA PHE A 158 -6.64 3.29 4.36
C PHE A 158 -7.72 4.20 4.95
N LYS A 159 -9.00 4.07 4.65
CA LYS A 159 -10.07 4.90 5.24
C LYS A 159 -10.26 4.58 6.73
N PRO A 160 -10.93 5.44 7.52
CA PRO A 160 -11.24 5.14 8.91
C PRO A 160 -11.95 3.79 9.10
N ASN A 161 -11.66 3.11 10.21
CA ASN A 161 -12.20 1.78 10.52
C ASN A 161 -13.74 1.80 10.48
N PRO A 162 -14.40 0.88 9.77
CA PRO A 162 -15.86 0.88 9.65
C PRO A 162 -16.61 0.71 10.98
N ARG A 163 -15.95 0.16 12.00
CA ARG A 163 -16.52 -0.02 13.35
C ARG A 163 -16.43 1.24 14.22
N SER A 164 -15.30 1.92 14.21
CA SER A 164 -15.01 3.04 15.13
C SER A 164 -14.98 4.40 14.44
N HIS A 165 -14.91 4.41 13.11
CA HIS A 165 -14.63 5.59 12.29
C HIS A 165 -13.34 6.32 12.70
N VAL A 166 -12.37 5.58 13.25
CA VAL A 166 -11.03 6.08 13.60
C VAL A 166 -10.03 5.58 12.57
N GLN A 167 -9.14 6.45 12.13
CA GLN A 167 -8.03 6.09 11.26
C GLN A 167 -7.03 5.21 12.03
N GLU A 168 -6.83 3.98 11.57
CA GLU A 168 -5.96 3.00 12.23
C GLU A 168 -5.05 2.31 11.19
N TYR A 169 -3.76 2.63 11.22
CA TYR A 169 -2.80 2.14 10.23
C TYR A 169 -2.53 0.64 10.28
N TRP A 170 -2.79 -0.07 11.39
CA TRP A 170 -2.61 -1.53 11.42
C TRP A 170 -3.40 -2.24 10.32
N ARG A 171 -4.54 -1.67 9.88
CA ARG A 171 -5.37 -2.19 8.77
C ARG A 171 -4.67 -2.08 7.42
N VAL A 172 -3.92 -0.98 7.23
CA VAL A 172 -3.10 -0.75 6.04
C VAL A 172 -1.96 -1.77 5.98
N PHE A 173 -1.26 -1.95 7.10
CA PHE A 173 -0.16 -2.91 7.20
C PHE A 173 -0.64 -4.37 7.10
N ASP A 174 -1.81 -4.70 7.64
CA ASP A 174 -2.42 -6.01 7.48
C ASP A 174 -2.70 -6.31 6.00
N PHE A 175 -3.52 -5.48 5.34
CA PHE A 175 -3.88 -5.67 3.94
C PHE A 175 -2.67 -5.68 3.00
N LEU A 176 -1.75 -4.71 3.14
CA LEU A 176 -0.62 -4.58 2.22
C LEU A 176 0.52 -5.57 2.50
N SER A 177 0.49 -6.33 3.60
CA SER A 177 1.41 -7.45 3.81
C SER A 177 1.25 -8.56 2.76
N HIS A 178 0.06 -8.68 2.17
CA HIS A 178 -0.24 -9.59 1.07
C HIS A 178 0.13 -9.03 -0.32
N HIS A 179 0.52 -7.75 -0.40
CA HIS A 179 0.71 -7.02 -1.65
C HIS A 179 2.10 -6.34 -1.65
N PRO A 180 3.19 -7.09 -1.87
CA PRO A 180 4.56 -6.55 -1.86
C PRO A 180 4.79 -5.43 -2.89
N GLU A 181 3.95 -5.36 -3.92
CA GLU A 181 3.92 -4.28 -4.92
C GLU A 181 3.76 -2.88 -4.35
N SER A 182 3.20 -2.79 -3.14
CA SER A 182 2.99 -1.53 -2.41
C SER A 182 4.26 -0.92 -1.83
N LEU A 183 5.35 -1.70 -1.71
CA LEU A 183 6.58 -1.28 -1.04
C LEU A 183 7.15 0.00 -1.62
N HIS A 184 7.15 0.16 -2.94
CA HIS A 184 7.71 1.35 -3.56
C HIS A 184 6.98 2.62 -3.12
N THR A 185 5.65 2.58 -3.08
CA THR A 185 4.84 3.72 -2.66
C THR A 185 4.94 3.98 -1.16
N PHE A 186 5.15 2.96 -0.32
CA PHE A 186 5.49 3.17 1.09
C PHE A 186 6.78 3.95 1.28
N PHE A 187 7.78 3.76 0.41
CA PHE A 187 9.04 4.50 0.43
C PHE A 187 8.87 5.95 -0.05
N PHE A 188 7.72 6.33 -0.60
CA PHE A 188 7.33 7.73 -0.77
C PHE A 188 6.46 8.23 0.39
N LEU A 189 5.52 7.40 0.88
CA LEU A 189 4.59 7.79 1.94
C LEU A 189 5.30 8.11 3.26
N PHE A 190 6.24 7.28 3.69
CA PHE A 190 6.99 7.47 4.94
C PHE A 190 8.28 8.28 4.78
N ASP A 191 8.55 8.75 3.57
CA ASP A 191 9.58 9.73 3.26
C ASP A 191 9.07 11.16 3.57
N ASP A 192 9.95 12.16 3.55
CA ASP A 192 9.62 13.56 3.82
C ASP A 192 8.60 14.11 2.82
N VAL A 193 8.66 13.65 1.55
CA VAL A 193 7.69 14.00 0.49
C VAL A 193 6.25 13.57 0.78
N GLY A 194 6.03 12.70 1.77
CA GLY A 194 4.69 12.32 2.24
C GLY A 194 3.95 13.42 3.00
N VAL A 195 4.65 14.51 3.38
CA VAL A 195 4.04 15.73 3.93
C VAL A 195 4.68 16.96 3.27
N PRO A 196 4.23 17.35 2.06
CA PRO A 196 4.66 18.60 1.44
C PRO A 196 4.35 19.81 2.32
N ALA A 197 5.18 20.85 2.25
CA ALA A 197 4.98 22.08 3.03
C ALA A 197 3.77 22.89 2.55
N ASP A 198 3.51 22.85 1.26
CA ASP A 198 2.39 23.49 0.57
C ASP A 198 2.28 22.86 -0.85
N TYR A 199 1.30 23.28 -1.65
CA TYR A 199 1.10 22.72 -2.99
C TYR A 199 2.14 23.16 -4.02
N ARG A 200 2.74 24.36 -3.89
CA ARG A 200 3.68 24.89 -4.89
C ARG A 200 5.07 24.29 -4.78
N HIS A 201 5.44 23.73 -3.63
CA HIS A 201 6.73 23.08 -3.40
C HIS A 201 6.67 21.54 -3.47
N MET A 202 5.75 20.98 -4.26
CA MET A 202 5.73 19.54 -4.55
C MET A 202 5.85 19.25 -6.04
N GLU A 203 6.47 18.12 -6.33
CA GLU A 203 6.45 17.53 -7.67
C GLU A 203 5.06 16.98 -7.99
N GLY A 204 4.83 16.70 -9.27
CA GLY A 204 3.64 16.00 -9.75
C GLY A 204 4.02 14.97 -10.80
N PHE A 205 3.24 13.91 -10.89
CA PHE A 205 3.50 12.79 -11.79
C PHE A 205 2.19 12.24 -12.32
N GLY A 206 2.14 11.89 -13.60
CA GLY A 206 0.97 11.23 -14.19
C GLY A 206 0.68 9.84 -13.60
N VAL A 207 1.69 9.23 -12.95
CA VAL A 207 1.71 7.86 -12.41
C VAL A 207 1.61 6.79 -13.49
N ASN A 208 0.46 6.73 -14.16
CA ASN A 208 0.19 5.78 -15.23
C ASN A 208 0.98 6.12 -16.49
N THR A 209 1.25 5.09 -17.27
CA THR A 209 1.77 5.22 -18.62
C THR A 209 0.62 5.58 -19.56
N TYR A 210 0.78 6.63 -20.35
CA TYR A 210 -0.12 7.00 -21.45
C TYR A 210 0.54 6.68 -22.79
N THR A 211 -0.19 6.90 -23.88
CA THR A 211 0.34 6.80 -25.24
C THR A 211 0.23 8.16 -25.93
N PHE A 212 1.34 8.67 -26.44
CA PHE A 212 1.35 9.74 -27.44
C PHE A 212 1.27 9.15 -28.84
N VAL A 213 0.52 9.81 -29.73
CA VAL A 213 0.39 9.43 -31.14
C VAL A 213 0.66 10.65 -32.02
N ASN A 214 1.67 10.57 -32.89
CA ASN A 214 2.00 11.67 -33.78
C ASN A 214 1.13 11.68 -35.05
N ALA A 215 1.29 12.70 -35.90
CA ALA A 215 0.52 12.86 -37.14
C ALA A 215 0.72 11.70 -38.15
N ALA A 216 1.84 10.99 -38.08
CA ALA A 216 2.12 9.81 -38.90
C ALA A 216 1.56 8.51 -38.29
N GLY A 217 0.91 8.57 -37.12
CA GLY A 217 0.37 7.42 -36.41
C GLY A 217 1.39 6.61 -35.61
N LYS A 218 2.62 7.12 -35.42
CA LYS A 218 3.59 6.48 -34.53
C LYS A 218 3.14 6.65 -33.08
N ALA A 219 2.94 5.53 -32.39
CA ALA A 219 2.64 5.49 -30.97
C ALA A 219 3.94 5.49 -30.13
N SER A 220 3.92 6.14 -28.97
CA SER A 220 5.01 6.10 -28.00
C SER A 220 4.43 6.14 -26.60
N TYR A 221 4.90 5.26 -25.71
CA TYR A 221 4.52 5.33 -24.30
C TYR A 221 5.13 6.56 -23.63
N VAL A 222 4.37 7.19 -22.73
CA VAL A 222 4.75 8.43 -22.08
C VAL A 222 4.38 8.44 -20.61
N LYS A 223 5.32 8.90 -19.75
CA LYS A 223 5.05 9.28 -18.35
C LYS A 223 5.28 10.78 -18.17
N PHE A 224 4.35 11.45 -17.48
CA PHE A 224 4.36 12.89 -17.25
C PHE A 224 4.96 13.26 -15.90
N HIS A 225 5.74 14.34 -15.87
CA HIS A 225 6.44 14.86 -14.69
C HIS A 225 6.27 16.37 -14.59
N TRP A 226 5.85 16.86 -13.44
CA TRP A 226 5.77 18.28 -13.07
C TRP A 226 6.87 18.58 -12.06
N LYS A 227 7.81 19.46 -12.43
CA LYS A 227 8.88 19.92 -11.53
C LYS A 227 8.60 21.36 -11.10
N PRO A 228 8.43 21.63 -9.79
CA PRO A 228 8.17 22.99 -9.31
C PRO A 228 9.39 23.87 -9.54
N THR A 229 9.19 25.07 -10.08
CA THR A 229 10.31 26.00 -10.33
C THR A 229 10.87 26.61 -9.05
N CYS A 230 10.08 26.64 -7.97
CA CYS A 230 10.50 27.09 -6.65
C CYS A 230 11.13 25.99 -5.78
N GLY A 231 11.37 24.80 -6.34
CA GLY A 231 11.96 23.67 -5.62
C GLY A 231 10.99 22.91 -4.72
N VAL A 232 11.48 21.83 -4.11
CA VAL A 232 10.68 20.95 -3.25
C VAL A 232 10.90 21.29 -1.78
N ARG A 233 9.82 21.36 -0.99
CA ARG A 233 9.85 21.61 0.46
C ARG A 233 8.81 20.74 1.18
N CYS A 234 9.21 20.19 2.32
CA CYS A 234 8.39 19.26 3.09
C CYS A 234 8.45 19.60 4.58
N ILE A 235 7.41 19.22 5.31
CA ILE A 235 7.41 19.20 6.77
C ILE A 235 8.14 17.92 7.21
N LEU A 236 9.20 18.06 8.00
CA LEU A 236 10.13 16.95 8.24
C LEU A 236 9.75 16.08 9.44
N THR A 237 8.95 16.57 10.37
CA THR A 237 8.54 15.80 11.56
C THR A 237 7.02 15.74 11.70
N ASP A 238 6.54 14.64 12.27
CA ASP A 238 5.11 14.44 12.48
C ASP A 238 4.60 15.40 13.58
N GLU A 239 5.45 15.83 14.52
CA GLU A 239 5.13 16.86 15.52
C GLU A 239 4.93 18.24 14.88
N GLU A 240 5.78 18.62 13.93
CA GLU A 240 5.63 19.86 13.18
C GLU A 240 4.35 19.82 12.33
N ALA A 241 4.09 18.68 11.67
CA ALA A 241 2.87 18.47 10.89
C ALA A 241 1.60 18.60 11.75
N ALA A 242 1.62 18.06 12.98
CA ALA A 242 0.54 18.19 13.95
C ALA A 242 0.37 19.64 14.42
N LEU A 243 1.47 20.37 14.67
CA LEU A 243 1.43 21.78 15.07
C LEU A 243 0.85 22.67 13.97
N VAL A 244 1.34 22.53 12.74
CA VAL A 244 0.87 23.31 11.58
C VAL A 244 -0.60 22.99 11.30
N GLY A 245 -0.95 21.71 11.22
CA GLY A 245 -2.33 21.28 10.95
C GLY A 245 -3.31 21.65 12.06
N GLY A 246 -2.87 21.63 13.32
CA GLY A 246 -3.66 22.05 14.47
C GLY A 246 -3.91 23.56 14.53
N ARG A 247 -2.98 24.37 14.03
CA ARG A 247 -3.16 25.84 13.92
C ARG A 247 -3.95 26.24 12.70
N ASN A 248 -3.66 25.64 11.55
CA ASN A 248 -4.34 25.89 10.29
C ASN A 248 -4.43 24.60 9.47
N HIS A 249 -5.56 23.91 9.58
CA HIS A 249 -5.86 22.70 8.81
C HIS A 249 -5.98 22.98 7.29
N SER A 250 -6.00 24.25 6.87
CA SER A 250 -6.04 24.75 5.49
C SER A 250 -4.77 25.49 5.05
N HIS A 251 -3.62 25.24 5.69
CA HIS A 251 -2.37 25.96 5.41
C HIS A 251 -1.94 25.93 3.93
N ALA A 252 -2.06 24.81 3.22
CA ALA A 252 -1.63 24.68 1.83
C ALA A 252 -2.63 25.33 0.87
N THR A 253 -3.93 25.24 1.17
CA THR A 253 -4.97 26.01 0.47
C THR A 253 -4.75 27.51 0.64
N GLN A 254 -4.44 27.96 1.85
CA GLN A 254 -4.19 29.37 2.17
C GLN A 254 -2.93 29.87 1.44
N ASP A 255 -1.81 29.13 1.48
CA ASP A 255 -0.58 29.49 0.74
C ASP A 255 -0.83 29.61 -0.76
N LEU A 256 -1.59 28.68 -1.36
CA LEU A 256 -1.94 28.76 -2.79
C LEU A 256 -2.74 30.03 -3.10
N TYR A 257 -3.77 30.32 -2.30
CA TYR A 257 -4.62 31.48 -2.50
C TYR A 257 -3.84 32.79 -2.35
N ASP A 258 -3.08 32.92 -1.26
CA ASP A 258 -2.33 34.14 -0.93
C ASP A 258 -1.18 34.38 -1.89
N SER A 259 -0.48 33.32 -2.32
CA SER A 259 0.61 33.44 -3.30
C SER A 259 0.11 33.99 -4.63
N ILE A 260 -1.04 33.50 -5.12
CA ILE A 260 -1.66 34.00 -6.33
C ILE A 260 -2.16 35.44 -6.14
N ALA A 261 -2.82 35.75 -5.03
CA ALA A 261 -3.29 37.10 -4.73
C ALA A 261 -2.15 38.12 -4.64
N ALA A 262 -0.98 37.69 -4.17
CA ALA A 262 0.24 38.50 -4.09
C ALA A 262 1.02 38.61 -5.41
N GLY A 263 0.59 37.95 -6.48
CA GLY A 263 1.31 37.91 -7.77
C GLY A 263 2.52 36.97 -7.80
N SER A 264 2.70 36.15 -6.76
CA SER A 264 3.74 35.12 -6.66
C SER A 264 3.21 33.80 -7.23
N PHE A 265 3.01 33.77 -8.54
CA PHE A 265 2.32 32.68 -9.22
C PHE A 265 3.09 31.35 -9.13
N PRO A 266 2.47 30.28 -8.61
CA PRO A 266 3.05 28.94 -8.65
C PRO A 266 3.30 28.49 -10.10
N GLU A 267 4.50 27.95 -10.36
CA GLU A 267 4.91 27.49 -11.69
C GLU A 267 5.58 26.10 -11.62
N TRP A 268 5.26 25.25 -12.62
CA TRP A 268 5.89 23.94 -12.81
C TRP A 268 6.33 23.76 -14.26
N GLN A 269 7.45 23.08 -14.46
CA GLN A 269 7.86 22.59 -15.78
C GLN A 269 7.22 21.23 -16.05
N LEU A 270 6.63 21.04 -17.23
CA LEU A 270 6.21 19.74 -17.73
C LEU A 270 7.37 19.08 -18.44
N LEU A 271 7.75 17.90 -17.97
CA LEU A 271 8.67 17.00 -18.64
C LEU A 271 7.99 15.65 -18.89
N VAL A 272 8.51 14.93 -19.87
CA VAL A 272 8.04 13.59 -20.20
C VAL A 272 9.19 12.62 -20.37
N GLN A 273 8.98 11.37 -19.95
CA GLN A 273 9.79 10.24 -20.39
C GLN A 273 9.05 9.54 -21.53
N VAL A 274 9.80 9.06 -22.53
CA VAL A 274 9.22 8.48 -23.74
C VAL A 274 9.86 7.13 -24.02
N MET A 275 9.03 6.11 -24.22
CA MET A 275 9.45 4.76 -24.54
C MET A 275 8.77 4.27 -25.82
N ASP A 276 9.52 3.56 -26.66
CA ASP A 276 8.96 2.88 -27.82
C ASP A 276 8.31 1.54 -27.37
N PRO A 277 7.00 1.32 -27.59
CA PRO A 277 6.32 0.09 -27.20
C PRO A 277 7.00 -1.18 -27.71
N ASP A 278 7.65 -1.13 -28.88
CA ASP A 278 8.36 -2.30 -29.46
C ASP A 278 9.62 -2.67 -28.66
N THR A 279 10.01 -1.85 -27.69
CA THR A 279 11.19 -2.05 -26.85
C THR A 279 10.85 -2.32 -25.38
N GLU A 280 9.57 -2.41 -25.01
CA GLU A 280 9.11 -2.61 -23.63
C GLU A 280 9.74 -3.83 -22.96
N GLU A 281 9.99 -4.90 -23.73
CA GLU A 281 10.56 -6.14 -23.22
C GLU A 281 12.04 -6.05 -22.82
N ARG A 282 12.74 -4.97 -23.20
CA ARG A 282 14.17 -4.79 -22.90
C ARG A 282 14.46 -4.38 -21.45
N TYR A 283 13.45 -3.88 -20.75
CA TYR A 283 13.58 -3.41 -19.37
C TYR A 283 13.31 -4.56 -18.38
N ASP A 284 13.87 -4.45 -17.18
CA ASP A 284 13.68 -5.38 -16.05
C ASP A 284 12.39 -5.12 -15.25
N PHE A 285 11.64 -4.10 -15.64
CA PHE A 285 10.30 -3.78 -15.15
C PHE A 285 9.28 -3.78 -16.29
N ASP A 286 8.00 -3.87 -15.94
CA ASP A 286 6.89 -3.66 -16.88
C ASP A 286 6.59 -2.15 -16.98
N PRO A 287 6.70 -1.52 -18.17
CA PRO A 287 6.43 -0.09 -18.32
C PRO A 287 4.99 0.32 -18.02
N LEU A 288 4.05 -0.63 -18.00
CA LEU A 288 2.63 -0.44 -17.73
C LEU A 288 2.25 -0.74 -16.27
N ASP A 289 3.24 -1.07 -15.43
CA ASP A 289 3.10 -1.23 -13.98
C ASP A 289 3.22 0.14 -13.29
N ASP A 290 2.13 0.62 -12.69
CA ASP A 290 2.07 1.89 -11.97
C ASP A 290 2.72 1.85 -10.58
N THR A 291 3.26 0.70 -10.16
CA THR A 291 4.15 0.56 -8.99
C THR A 291 5.63 0.81 -9.36
N LYS A 292 5.93 1.11 -10.64
CA LYS A 292 7.30 1.32 -11.15
C LYS A 292 7.55 2.75 -11.63
N THR A 293 8.70 3.28 -11.27
CA THR A 293 9.28 4.45 -11.94
C THR A 293 10.04 3.99 -13.18
N TRP A 294 10.19 4.89 -14.16
CA TRP A 294 11.13 4.69 -15.25
C TRP A 294 12.45 5.38 -14.87
N PRO A 295 13.57 4.64 -14.76
CA PRO A 295 14.85 5.23 -14.37
C PRO A 295 15.27 6.36 -15.33
N GLU A 296 15.59 7.54 -14.79
CA GLU A 296 15.90 8.74 -15.60
C GLU A 296 17.23 8.61 -16.38
N ASP A 297 18.12 7.74 -15.95
CA ASP A 297 19.38 7.39 -16.63
C ASP A 297 19.14 6.52 -17.88
N LEU A 298 18.09 5.70 -17.88
CA LEU A 298 17.68 4.89 -19.03
C LEU A 298 16.73 5.66 -19.96
N LEU A 299 15.81 6.42 -19.37
CA LEU A 299 14.74 7.14 -20.04
C LEU A 299 14.74 8.60 -19.58
N PRO A 300 15.57 9.46 -20.20
CA PRO A 300 15.76 10.83 -19.73
C PRO A 300 14.51 11.69 -19.88
N LEU A 301 14.35 12.64 -18.96
CA LEU A 301 13.30 13.64 -18.99
C LEU A 301 13.48 14.58 -20.19
N ARG A 302 12.42 14.74 -20.98
CA ARG A 302 12.36 15.66 -22.12
C ARG A 302 11.42 16.82 -21.78
N PRO A 303 11.83 18.08 -21.91
CA PRO A 303 10.98 19.21 -21.62
C PRO A 303 9.85 19.34 -22.66
N VAL A 304 8.67 19.78 -22.21
CA VAL A 304 7.48 19.97 -23.06
C VAL A 304 6.95 21.39 -22.93
N GLY A 305 6.73 21.85 -21.71
CA GLY A 305 6.02 23.11 -21.46
C GLY A 305 6.13 23.56 -20.02
N ARG A 306 5.33 24.56 -19.66
CA ARG A 306 5.21 25.06 -18.28
C ARG A 306 3.76 25.32 -17.91
N LEU A 307 3.44 25.13 -16.65
CA LEU A 307 2.15 25.41 -16.03
C LEU A 307 2.31 26.60 -15.09
N VAL A 308 1.48 27.62 -15.24
CA VAL A 308 1.44 28.81 -14.35
C VAL A 308 0.04 28.97 -13.82
N LEU A 309 -0.11 29.10 -12.50
CA LEU A 309 -1.39 29.39 -11.83
C LEU A 309 -1.45 30.87 -11.45
N ASP A 310 -2.28 31.63 -12.16
CA ASP A 310 -2.31 33.09 -12.09
C ASP A 310 -3.63 33.65 -11.55
N ARG A 311 -4.60 32.79 -11.18
CA ARG A 311 -5.91 33.24 -10.71
C ARG A 311 -6.56 32.28 -9.73
N ASN A 312 -7.09 32.83 -8.64
CA ASN A 312 -7.91 32.10 -7.68
C ASN A 312 -9.29 31.76 -8.27
N VAL A 313 -9.95 30.75 -7.69
CA VAL A 313 -11.38 30.51 -7.97
C VAL A 313 -12.23 31.66 -7.41
N ASP A 314 -13.29 31.99 -8.13
CA ASP A 314 -14.26 33.03 -7.78
C ASP A 314 -15.23 32.49 -6.71
N ASN A 315 -15.59 31.20 -6.82
CA ASN A 315 -16.39 30.51 -5.82
C ASN A 315 -15.91 29.06 -5.62
N PHE A 316 -15.55 28.73 -4.38
CA PHE A 316 -14.98 27.42 -4.04
C PHE A 316 -15.95 26.26 -4.35
N PHE A 317 -17.25 26.41 -4.12
CA PHE A 317 -18.19 25.35 -4.44
C PHE A 317 -18.33 25.14 -5.95
N ASN A 318 -18.51 26.23 -6.72
CA ASN A 318 -18.74 26.17 -8.16
C ASN A 318 -17.52 25.73 -8.97
N GLU A 319 -16.31 26.08 -8.53
CA GLU A 319 -15.09 25.85 -9.32
C GLU A 319 -14.10 24.87 -8.67
N ASN A 320 -14.23 24.52 -7.39
CA ASN A 320 -13.43 23.47 -6.75
C ASN A 320 -14.28 22.23 -6.41
N GLU A 321 -15.42 22.40 -5.73
CA GLU A 321 -16.21 21.24 -5.33
C GLU A 321 -16.90 20.60 -6.54
N GLN A 322 -17.56 21.38 -7.40
CA GLN A 322 -18.25 20.91 -8.61
C GLN A 322 -17.32 20.54 -9.77
N LEU A 323 -16.01 20.78 -9.63
CA LEU A 323 -15.02 20.41 -10.64
C LEU A 323 -14.91 18.88 -10.78
N ALA A 324 -14.94 18.40 -12.00
CA ALA A 324 -14.95 16.98 -12.33
C ALA A 324 -13.80 16.66 -13.29
N PHE A 325 -12.94 15.74 -12.88
CA PHE A 325 -11.88 15.20 -13.73
C PHE A 325 -12.21 13.77 -14.16
N GLY A 326 -11.70 13.34 -15.31
CA GLY A 326 -11.78 11.95 -15.74
C GLY A 326 -10.73 11.59 -16.80
N PRO A 327 -9.90 10.54 -16.58
CA PRO A 327 -8.86 10.16 -17.54
C PRO A 327 -9.45 9.63 -18.86
N GLY A 328 -10.74 9.27 -18.87
CA GLY A 328 -11.46 8.88 -20.09
C GLY A 328 -11.65 10.01 -21.11
N LEU A 329 -11.43 11.27 -20.74
CA LEU A 329 -11.54 12.41 -21.65
C LEU A 329 -10.21 12.62 -22.38
N VAL A 330 -9.95 11.82 -23.42
CA VAL A 330 -8.76 11.98 -24.29
C VAL A 330 -9.04 12.88 -25.48
N VAL A 331 -7.99 13.50 -26.01
CA VAL A 331 -7.99 14.34 -27.22
C VAL A 331 -7.09 13.71 -28.29
N PRO A 332 -7.26 14.04 -29.58
CA PRO A 332 -6.37 13.54 -30.64
C PRO A 332 -4.89 13.67 -30.27
N GLY A 333 -4.11 12.64 -30.57
CA GLY A 333 -2.67 12.59 -30.24
C GLY A 333 -2.32 12.12 -28.82
N ILE A 334 -3.31 11.92 -27.94
CA ILE A 334 -3.16 11.27 -26.63
C ILE A 334 -4.11 10.09 -26.55
N TYR A 335 -3.61 8.95 -26.08
CA TYR A 335 -4.38 7.72 -25.95
C TYR A 335 -4.00 6.95 -24.68
N TYR A 336 -4.78 5.93 -24.36
CA TYR A 336 -4.50 5.04 -23.23
C TYR A 336 -3.34 4.10 -23.55
N SER A 337 -2.66 3.61 -22.51
CA SER A 337 -1.86 2.38 -22.59
C SER A 337 -2.67 1.20 -22.03
N ASP A 338 -2.08 0.00 -22.02
CA ASP A 338 -2.71 -1.20 -21.43
C ASP A 338 -2.44 -1.34 -19.91
N ASP A 339 -1.98 -0.27 -19.25
CA ASP A 339 -1.90 -0.17 -17.79
C ASP A 339 -3.26 -0.48 -17.16
N LYS A 340 -3.32 -1.56 -16.36
CA LYS A 340 -4.56 -2.10 -15.80
C LYS A 340 -5.26 -1.12 -14.86
N MET A 341 -4.49 -0.30 -14.13
CA MET A 341 -5.01 0.75 -13.28
C MET A 341 -5.61 1.87 -14.11
N LEU A 342 -4.90 2.35 -15.15
CA LEU A 342 -5.42 3.37 -16.06
C LEU A 342 -6.72 2.91 -16.73
N GLN A 343 -6.78 1.69 -17.24
CA GLN A 343 -7.96 1.12 -17.90
C GLN A 343 -9.17 1.09 -16.95
N CYS A 344 -8.99 0.69 -15.70
CA CYS A 344 -10.07 0.72 -14.70
C CYS A 344 -10.53 2.16 -14.39
N ARG A 345 -9.59 3.11 -14.30
CA ARG A 345 -9.89 4.52 -14.02
C ARG A 345 -10.72 5.18 -15.12
N VAL A 346 -10.56 4.79 -16.38
CA VAL A 346 -11.33 5.36 -17.50
C VAL A 346 -12.85 5.26 -17.26
N PHE A 347 -13.31 4.14 -16.72
CA PHE A 347 -14.73 3.97 -16.32
C PHE A 347 -15.06 4.70 -15.01
N ALA A 348 -14.27 4.45 -13.96
CA ALA A 348 -14.64 4.79 -12.58
C ALA A 348 -14.90 6.28 -12.35
N TYR A 349 -14.15 7.17 -13.01
CA TYR A 349 -14.31 8.61 -12.81
C TYR A 349 -15.65 9.10 -13.34
N ALA A 350 -16.01 8.76 -14.58
CA ALA A 350 -17.29 9.22 -15.14
C ALA A 350 -18.48 8.68 -14.33
N ASP A 351 -18.39 7.44 -13.84
CA ASP A 351 -19.42 6.83 -13.01
C ASP A 351 -19.62 7.57 -11.68
N THR A 352 -18.55 7.83 -10.92
CA THR A 352 -18.68 8.54 -9.64
C THR A 352 -19.19 9.98 -9.82
N GLN A 353 -18.90 10.66 -10.94
CA GLN A 353 -19.45 12.00 -11.18
C GLN A 353 -20.96 11.98 -11.44
N ARG A 354 -21.49 10.94 -12.08
CA ARG A 354 -22.96 10.81 -12.28
C ARG A 354 -23.69 10.69 -10.96
N TYR A 355 -23.09 10.02 -9.98
CA TYR A 355 -23.62 9.98 -8.60
C TYR A 355 -23.47 11.33 -7.89
N ARG A 356 -22.28 11.95 -7.98
CA ARG A 356 -21.92 13.13 -7.19
C ARG A 356 -22.57 14.43 -7.67
N LEU A 357 -22.64 14.61 -8.99
CA LEU A 357 -23.01 15.86 -9.66
C LEU A 357 -24.20 15.70 -10.62
N GLY A 358 -24.72 14.49 -10.78
CA GLY A 358 -25.78 14.18 -11.73
C GLY A 358 -25.28 13.93 -13.16
N PRO A 359 -26.19 13.52 -14.06
CA PRO A 359 -25.83 13.05 -15.41
C PRO A 359 -25.26 14.15 -16.31
N ASN A 360 -25.61 15.41 -16.05
CA ASN A 360 -25.25 16.58 -16.86
C ASN A 360 -24.05 17.36 -16.31
N TYR A 361 -23.20 16.74 -15.48
CA TYR A 361 -22.08 17.41 -14.81
C TYR A 361 -21.08 18.11 -15.75
N LEU A 362 -20.97 17.67 -17.01
CA LEU A 362 -20.13 18.31 -18.04
C LEU A 362 -20.68 19.65 -18.53
N MET A 363 -21.94 19.98 -18.23
CA MET A 363 -22.52 21.29 -18.53
C MET A 363 -22.21 22.34 -17.47
N LEU A 364 -21.79 21.92 -16.27
CA LEU A 364 -21.39 22.85 -15.22
C LEU A 364 -20.29 23.77 -15.76
N PRO A 365 -20.34 25.09 -15.49
CA PRO A 365 -19.44 26.05 -16.14
C PRO A 365 -17.96 25.67 -16.05
N VAL A 366 -17.52 25.13 -14.92
CA VAL A 366 -16.12 24.70 -14.71
C VAL A 366 -15.75 23.42 -15.47
N ASN A 367 -16.71 22.58 -15.86
CA ASN A 367 -16.45 21.32 -16.58
C ASN A 367 -16.68 21.45 -18.09
N ALA A 368 -17.47 22.43 -18.52
CA ALA A 368 -17.83 22.63 -19.91
C ALA A 368 -16.61 22.91 -20.80
N PRO A 369 -16.55 22.35 -22.02
CA PRO A 369 -15.48 22.65 -22.96
C PRO A 369 -15.48 24.13 -23.33
N ARG A 370 -14.30 24.66 -23.66
CA ARG A 370 -14.14 26.04 -24.18
C ARG A 370 -14.06 26.09 -25.71
N CYS A 371 -14.08 24.93 -26.36
CA CYS A 371 -14.15 24.81 -27.80
C CYS A 371 -15.60 24.69 -28.30
N ALA A 372 -15.78 24.80 -29.62
CA ALA A 372 -17.03 24.43 -30.26
C ALA A 372 -17.35 22.96 -29.97
N HIS A 373 -18.61 22.67 -29.68
CA HIS A 373 -19.10 21.32 -29.44
C HIS A 373 -20.51 21.19 -29.99
N HIS A 374 -20.81 20.04 -30.58
CA HIS A 374 -22.13 19.69 -31.07
C HIS A 374 -22.32 18.19 -30.88
N ASN A 375 -23.40 17.78 -30.22
CA ASN A 375 -23.76 16.39 -30.01
C ASN A 375 -25.28 16.28 -29.85
N ASN A 376 -25.78 15.05 -29.82
CA ASN A 376 -27.20 14.74 -29.73
C ASN A 376 -27.60 14.24 -28.34
N HIS A 377 -27.00 14.79 -27.28
CA HIS A 377 -27.36 14.48 -25.90
C HIS A 377 -28.40 15.48 -25.38
N TYR A 378 -29.56 14.97 -24.96
CA TYR A 378 -30.72 15.73 -24.47
C TYR A 378 -31.14 15.29 -23.06
N ASP A 379 -32.00 16.07 -22.42
CA ASP A 379 -32.64 15.79 -21.13
C ASP A 379 -31.68 15.53 -19.96
N GLY A 380 -32.07 14.70 -19.00
CA GLY A 380 -31.34 14.45 -17.75
C GLY A 380 -31.63 15.49 -16.67
N ALA A 381 -31.40 15.09 -15.41
CA ALA A 381 -31.66 15.94 -14.26
C ALA A 381 -30.89 17.27 -14.34
N MET A 382 -31.56 18.37 -14.00
CA MET A 382 -31.02 19.73 -13.98
C MET A 382 -30.36 20.15 -15.30
N ASN A 383 -30.92 19.73 -16.45
CA ASN A 383 -30.49 20.24 -17.75
C ASN A 383 -30.94 21.69 -17.94
N PHE A 384 -29.98 22.62 -17.99
CA PHE A 384 -30.19 24.05 -18.29
C PHE A 384 -29.59 24.47 -19.64
N MET A 385 -29.28 23.53 -20.54
CA MET A 385 -28.88 23.87 -21.91
C MET A 385 -30.00 24.61 -22.61
N HIS A 386 -29.63 25.54 -23.49
CA HIS A 386 -30.54 26.06 -24.49
C HIS A 386 -30.30 25.28 -25.78
N ARG A 387 -31.32 24.54 -26.23
CA ARG A 387 -31.36 23.76 -27.47
C ARG A 387 -32.75 23.94 -28.08
N ASP A 388 -32.80 24.44 -29.31
CA ASP A 388 -34.02 24.68 -30.08
C ASP A 388 -34.07 23.83 -31.36
N GLU A 389 -33.13 22.88 -31.49
CA GLU A 389 -33.05 22.00 -32.66
C GLU A 389 -34.15 20.93 -32.66
N GLU A 390 -34.72 20.65 -33.83
CA GLU A 390 -35.73 19.58 -34.02
C GLU A 390 -35.13 18.16 -34.14
N VAL A 391 -33.80 18.07 -34.30
CA VAL A 391 -33.10 16.81 -34.59
C VAL A 391 -32.13 16.49 -33.44
N ASP A 392 -32.42 15.39 -32.75
CA ASP A 392 -31.65 14.86 -31.63
C ASP A 392 -31.00 13.50 -31.95
N TYR A 393 -30.78 13.20 -33.24
CA TYR A 393 -30.19 11.96 -33.71
C TYR A 393 -29.23 12.17 -34.89
N TYR A 394 -28.35 11.20 -35.11
CA TYR A 394 -27.39 11.20 -36.21
C TYR A 394 -27.35 9.80 -36.87
N PRO A 395 -27.33 9.69 -38.22
CA PRO A 395 -27.36 10.78 -39.20
C PRO A 395 -28.78 11.30 -39.47
N SER A 396 -28.88 12.56 -39.92
CA SER A 396 -30.15 13.18 -40.34
C SER A 396 -29.97 13.96 -41.64
N ARG A 397 -31.03 13.96 -42.48
CA ARG A 397 -31.11 14.81 -43.69
C ARG A 397 -31.63 16.21 -43.39
N HIS A 398 -32.32 16.39 -42.27
CA HIS A 398 -32.89 17.68 -41.85
C HIS A 398 -31.87 18.55 -41.12
N ALA A 399 -30.91 17.92 -40.42
CA ALA A 399 -29.76 18.58 -39.82
C ALA A 399 -28.47 17.85 -40.26
N PRO A 400 -27.94 18.15 -41.46
CA PRO A 400 -26.79 17.44 -42.00
C PRO A 400 -25.51 17.80 -41.23
N LEU A 401 -25.11 16.92 -40.32
CA LEU A 401 -23.80 16.97 -39.67
C LEU A 401 -22.79 16.10 -40.43
N ARG A 402 -21.52 16.51 -40.37
CA ARG A 402 -20.39 15.72 -40.91
C ARG A 402 -19.58 15.13 -39.76
N GLN A 403 -19.11 13.91 -39.94
CA GLN A 403 -18.11 13.33 -39.04
C GLN A 403 -16.81 14.14 -39.12
N ALA A 404 -16.09 14.23 -38.00
CA ALA A 404 -14.74 14.77 -37.99
C ALA A 404 -13.82 13.90 -38.88
N PRO A 405 -12.75 14.47 -39.48
CA PRO A 405 -11.73 13.68 -40.15
C PRO A 405 -11.15 12.61 -39.21
N PRO A 406 -10.76 11.44 -39.74
CA PRO A 406 -10.13 10.41 -38.92
C PRO A 406 -8.81 10.94 -38.35
N VAL A 407 -8.59 10.68 -37.07
CA VAL A 407 -7.34 10.98 -36.36
C VAL A 407 -6.54 9.69 -36.16
N PRO A 408 -5.20 9.77 -36.12
CA PRO A 408 -4.39 8.60 -35.83
C PRO A 408 -4.70 8.01 -34.46
N VAL A 409 -4.81 6.69 -34.39
CA VAL A 409 -4.95 5.90 -33.14
C VAL A 409 -3.86 4.84 -33.09
N PRO A 410 -3.48 4.33 -31.91
CA PRO A 410 -2.49 3.26 -31.82
C PRO A 410 -2.92 2.04 -32.66
N ALA A 411 -2.05 1.60 -33.58
CA ALA A 411 -2.35 0.55 -34.55
C ALA A 411 -1.86 -0.85 -34.13
N ARG A 412 -1.19 -0.98 -32.97
CA ARG A 412 -0.63 -2.26 -32.48
C ARG A 412 -1.75 -3.30 -32.34
N PRO A 413 -1.70 -4.45 -33.05
CA PRO A 413 -2.67 -5.51 -32.88
C PRO A 413 -2.58 -6.13 -31.48
N LEU A 414 -3.73 -6.37 -30.86
CA LEU A 414 -3.82 -7.07 -29.58
C LEU A 414 -4.09 -8.56 -29.82
N ALA A 415 -3.26 -9.44 -29.25
CA ALA A 415 -3.40 -10.89 -29.31
C ALA A 415 -3.12 -11.52 -27.94
N GLY A 416 -3.92 -12.51 -27.53
CA GLY A 416 -3.75 -13.16 -26.24
C GLY A 416 -4.93 -14.05 -25.83
N ARG A 417 -4.84 -14.64 -24.63
CA ARG A 417 -5.93 -15.39 -24.00
C ARG A 417 -6.71 -14.48 -23.05
N ARG A 418 -7.99 -14.78 -22.83
CA ARG A 418 -8.79 -14.13 -21.78
C ARG A 418 -8.44 -14.76 -20.44
N GLU A 419 -7.77 -14.02 -19.55
CA GLU A 419 -7.34 -14.52 -18.25
C GLU A 419 -7.25 -13.42 -17.19
N LYS A 420 -7.26 -13.84 -15.91
CA LYS A 420 -6.89 -12.99 -14.77
C LYS A 420 -5.51 -13.46 -14.31
N ALA A 421 -4.48 -12.67 -14.60
CA ALA A 421 -3.09 -13.08 -14.39
C ALA A 421 -2.22 -11.96 -13.80
N THR A 422 -1.22 -12.37 -13.01
CA THR A 422 -0.13 -11.52 -12.53
C THR A 422 0.76 -11.08 -13.69
N ILE A 423 1.35 -9.88 -13.59
CA ILE A 423 2.32 -9.40 -14.58
C ILE A 423 3.59 -10.26 -14.57
N ARG A 424 4.33 -10.28 -15.69
CA ARG A 424 5.52 -11.11 -15.86
C ARG A 424 6.75 -10.61 -15.10
N LYS A 425 6.88 -9.28 -14.95
CA LYS A 425 8.04 -8.61 -14.35
C LYS A 425 7.63 -7.81 -13.09
N PRO A 426 7.20 -8.48 -12.00
CA PRO A 426 6.69 -7.78 -10.82
C PRO A 426 7.76 -6.96 -10.10
N ASN A 427 8.99 -7.47 -9.98
CA ASN A 427 10.17 -6.79 -9.38
C ASN A 427 9.84 -5.84 -8.21
N ASP A 428 9.27 -6.37 -7.12
CA ASP A 428 8.70 -5.57 -6.03
C ASP A 428 9.74 -4.84 -5.15
N PHE A 429 11.00 -5.29 -5.17
CA PHE A 429 11.97 -4.97 -4.11
C PHE A 429 13.12 -4.08 -4.54
N GLN A 430 13.48 -4.09 -5.84
CA GLN A 430 14.69 -3.40 -6.32
C GLN A 430 14.59 -1.87 -6.19
N GLN A 431 13.57 -1.25 -6.81
CA GLN A 431 13.40 0.21 -6.79
C GLN A 431 13.20 0.79 -5.38
N PRO A 432 12.40 0.19 -4.46
CA PRO A 432 12.37 0.65 -3.08
C PRO A 432 13.75 0.58 -2.41
N GLY A 433 14.48 -0.52 -2.59
CA GLY A 433 15.83 -0.68 -2.06
C GLY A 433 16.81 0.39 -2.57
N GLU A 434 16.81 0.64 -3.88
CA GLU A 434 17.61 1.70 -4.51
C GLU A 434 17.27 3.07 -3.95
N ARG A 435 15.97 3.37 -3.79
CA ARG A 435 15.49 4.61 -3.18
C ARG A 435 15.99 4.78 -1.75
N TYR A 436 15.90 3.76 -0.91
CA TYR A 436 16.40 3.84 0.48
C TYR A 436 17.92 4.11 0.52
N ARG A 437 18.69 3.44 -0.33
CA ARG A 437 20.15 3.64 -0.43
C ARG A 437 20.53 5.02 -0.98
N SER A 438 19.65 5.67 -1.73
CA SER A 438 19.89 7.03 -2.26
C SER A 438 19.78 8.14 -1.22
N TRP A 439 19.21 7.87 -0.04
CA TRP A 439 19.00 8.86 1.00
C TRP A 439 20.21 9.02 1.92
N ASP A 440 20.41 10.25 2.39
CA ASP A 440 21.31 10.54 3.52
C ASP A 440 20.84 9.85 4.80
N ALA A 441 21.78 9.64 5.73
CA ALA A 441 21.56 8.83 6.93
C ALA A 441 20.43 9.37 7.83
N ASP A 442 20.26 10.70 7.92
CA ASP A 442 19.21 11.33 8.72
C ASP A 442 17.81 11.10 8.12
N ARG A 443 17.68 11.14 6.79
CA ARG A 443 16.45 10.83 6.06
C ARG A 443 16.10 9.35 6.16
N GLN A 444 17.08 8.46 6.03
CA GLN A 444 16.90 7.02 6.29
C GLN A 444 16.39 6.78 7.72
N GLU A 445 16.95 7.45 8.70
CA GLU A 445 16.57 7.33 10.11
C GLU A 445 15.13 7.81 10.36
N ARG A 446 14.71 8.94 9.77
CA ARG A 446 13.31 9.40 9.83
C ARG A 446 12.34 8.37 9.23
N PHE A 447 12.67 7.80 8.07
CA PHE A 447 11.88 6.75 7.44
C PHE A 447 11.76 5.51 8.34
N VAL A 448 12.89 5.03 8.85
CA VAL A 448 12.95 3.85 9.73
C VAL A 448 12.09 4.07 10.97
N ARG A 449 12.18 5.24 11.62
CA ARG A 449 11.38 5.58 12.79
C ARG A 449 9.88 5.54 12.47
N ARG A 450 9.45 6.29 11.45
CA ARG A 450 8.03 6.36 11.05
C ARG A 450 7.46 4.97 10.76
N PHE A 451 8.19 4.13 10.02
CA PHE A 451 7.75 2.79 9.66
C PHE A 451 7.68 1.87 10.88
N ALA A 452 8.70 1.89 11.75
CA ALA A 452 8.71 1.14 13.00
C ALA A 452 7.58 1.56 13.95
N ASP A 453 7.29 2.85 14.06
CA ASP A 453 6.22 3.35 14.92
C ASP A 453 4.85 2.76 14.52
N GLN A 454 4.59 2.64 13.21
CA GLN A 454 3.36 2.00 12.73
C GLN A 454 3.32 0.50 13.01
N LEU A 455 4.43 -0.21 12.80
CA LEU A 455 4.54 -1.64 13.11
C LEU A 455 4.50 -1.94 14.62
N GLY A 456 4.84 -0.96 15.45
CA GLY A 456 4.75 -1.02 16.91
C GLY A 456 3.32 -1.03 17.44
N HIS A 457 2.33 -0.76 16.59
CA HIS A 457 0.92 -0.73 17.00
C HIS A 457 0.48 -2.07 17.63
N PRO A 458 -0.31 -2.08 18.73
CA PRO A 458 -0.66 -3.31 19.45
C PRO A 458 -1.41 -4.36 18.63
N LYS A 459 -2.20 -3.93 17.64
CA LYS A 459 -2.93 -4.83 16.72
C LYS A 459 -2.08 -5.39 15.58
N VAL A 460 -0.85 -4.88 15.38
CA VAL A 460 0.10 -5.50 14.45
C VAL A 460 0.74 -6.67 15.18
N SER A 461 0.30 -7.88 14.85
CA SER A 461 0.77 -9.12 15.49
C SER A 461 2.28 -9.33 15.28
N GLN A 462 2.90 -10.19 16.09
CA GLN A 462 4.30 -10.56 15.91
C GLN A 462 4.57 -11.20 14.54
N GLU A 463 3.62 -11.98 14.04
CA GLU A 463 3.64 -12.53 12.69
C GLU A 463 3.65 -11.42 11.64
N LEU A 464 2.72 -10.46 11.73
CA LEU A 464 2.65 -9.35 10.77
C LEU A 464 3.92 -8.49 10.79
N ARG A 465 4.48 -8.22 11.98
CA ARG A 465 5.80 -7.56 12.11
C ARG A 465 6.89 -8.35 11.39
N SER A 466 6.88 -9.68 11.52
CA SER A 466 7.86 -10.57 10.87
C SER A 466 7.76 -10.52 9.35
N ILE A 467 6.54 -10.56 8.81
CA ILE A 467 6.28 -10.43 7.37
C ILE A 467 6.83 -9.10 6.86
N TRP A 468 6.52 -7.98 7.52
CA TRP A 468 7.03 -6.68 7.10
C TRP A 468 8.54 -6.55 7.20
N ILE A 469 9.16 -7.09 8.26
CA ILE A 469 10.62 -7.11 8.39
C ILE A 469 11.26 -7.91 7.24
N ASP A 470 10.70 -9.05 6.85
CA ASP A 470 11.16 -9.84 5.70
C ASP A 470 11.02 -9.06 4.38
N LEU A 471 9.84 -8.49 4.12
CA LEU A 471 9.60 -7.67 2.93
C LEU A 471 10.59 -6.51 2.82
N LEU A 472 10.84 -5.79 3.92
CA LEU A 472 11.82 -4.69 3.95
C LEU A 472 13.26 -5.19 3.81
N SER A 473 13.58 -6.38 4.34
CA SER A 473 14.91 -7.00 4.20
C SER A 473 15.22 -7.37 2.75
N LYS A 474 14.20 -7.75 1.97
CA LYS A 474 14.32 -7.99 0.52
C LYS A 474 14.61 -6.72 -0.27
N CYS A 475 14.13 -5.56 0.19
CA CYS A 475 14.51 -4.26 -0.39
C CYS A 475 15.94 -3.87 0.02
N ASP A 476 16.25 -3.94 1.32
CA ASP A 476 17.57 -3.69 1.86
C ASP A 476 17.77 -4.40 3.21
N ALA A 477 18.80 -5.25 3.31
CA ALA A 477 19.06 -6.02 4.52
C ALA A 477 19.38 -5.15 5.76
N SER A 478 19.95 -3.95 5.57
CA SER A 478 20.23 -3.05 6.69
C SER A 478 18.95 -2.40 7.22
N LEU A 479 18.00 -2.08 6.33
CA LEU A 479 16.69 -1.54 6.70
C LEU A 479 15.91 -2.53 7.55
N GLY A 480 15.80 -3.79 7.10
CA GLY A 480 15.13 -4.85 7.86
C GLY A 480 15.70 -5.03 9.26
N ARG A 481 17.04 -5.05 9.39
CA ARG A 481 17.72 -5.10 10.70
C ARG A 481 17.40 -3.90 11.58
N LYS A 482 17.47 -2.67 11.07
CA LYS A 482 17.19 -1.45 11.83
C LYS A 482 15.75 -1.44 12.37
N ILE A 483 14.78 -1.87 11.57
CA ILE A 483 13.37 -1.98 11.99
C ILE A 483 13.19 -3.07 13.05
N ALA A 484 13.78 -4.26 12.84
CA ALA A 484 13.73 -5.36 13.80
C ALA A 484 14.29 -4.96 15.18
N THR A 485 15.45 -4.28 15.19
CA THR A 485 16.06 -3.75 16.41
C THR A 485 15.14 -2.77 17.14
N ARG A 486 14.50 -1.84 16.41
CA ARG A 486 13.58 -0.86 17.03
C ARG A 486 12.34 -1.48 17.63
N LEU A 487 11.79 -2.49 16.98
CA LEU A 487 10.60 -3.18 17.45
C LEU A 487 10.88 -4.18 18.57
N ASN A 488 12.15 -4.36 18.97
CA ASN A 488 12.61 -5.46 19.82
C ASN A 488 12.12 -6.83 19.31
N VAL A 489 11.91 -6.94 18.00
CA VAL A 489 11.54 -8.20 17.36
C VAL A 489 12.85 -8.94 17.16
N LYS A 490 13.07 -9.95 18.00
CA LYS A 490 14.12 -10.95 17.75
C LYS A 490 13.90 -11.48 16.33
N PRO A 491 14.95 -11.66 15.51
CA PRO A 491 14.84 -12.25 14.18
C PRO A 491 13.92 -13.47 14.25
N SER A 492 12.74 -13.38 13.64
CA SER A 492 11.71 -14.37 13.84
C SER A 492 12.08 -15.67 13.13
N ILE A 493 11.48 -16.75 13.63
CA ILE A 493 11.66 -18.17 13.29
C ILE A 493 11.59 -18.47 11.78
N ILE A 494 11.11 -17.55 10.95
CA ILE A 494 10.99 -17.72 9.49
C ILE A 494 12.33 -17.48 8.77
N ALA A 495 13.26 -16.75 9.37
CA ALA A 495 14.66 -16.69 8.91
C ALA A 495 15.51 -17.82 9.54
N CYS A 496 14.87 -18.90 9.98
CA CYS A 496 15.60 -20.05 10.46
C CYS A 496 16.10 -20.84 9.27
N SER A 497 17.42 -20.79 9.07
CA SER A 497 18.06 -21.60 8.04
C SER A 497 17.82 -23.10 8.22
N TRP A 498 17.62 -23.58 9.46
CA TRP A 498 17.43 -25.00 9.81
C TRP A 498 16.61 -25.21 11.08
N LEU A 499 15.52 -25.97 10.96
CA LEU A 499 14.63 -26.37 12.06
C LEU A 499 14.83 -27.85 12.42
N TYR A 500 15.10 -28.13 13.70
CA TYR A 500 15.12 -29.49 14.25
C TYR A 500 13.89 -29.71 15.13
N ARG A 501 13.15 -30.80 14.88
CA ARG A 501 11.97 -31.19 15.67
C ARG A 501 12.20 -32.50 16.40
N GLY A 502 11.74 -32.54 17.65
CA GLY A 502 11.68 -33.75 18.47
C GLY A 502 10.30 -33.92 19.09
N VAL A 503 9.90 -35.16 19.32
CA VAL A 503 8.69 -35.51 20.08
C VAL A 503 9.04 -36.58 21.10
N SER A 504 8.47 -36.48 22.31
CA SER A 504 8.64 -37.48 23.37
C SER A 504 7.30 -37.74 24.04
N ALA A 505 6.90 -39.00 24.12
CA ALA A 505 5.73 -39.40 24.89
C ALA A 505 6.11 -39.55 26.37
N ILE A 506 5.31 -38.95 27.24
CA ILE A 506 5.52 -38.95 28.70
C ILE A 506 4.25 -39.46 29.41
N ASP A 507 4.36 -39.71 30.72
CA ASP A 507 3.25 -40.18 31.58
C ASP A 507 2.48 -41.38 30.99
N ALA A 508 3.21 -42.46 30.66
CA ALA A 508 2.66 -43.67 30.05
C ALA A 508 1.83 -43.44 28.76
N GLY A 509 2.17 -42.40 27.99
CA GLY A 509 1.49 -42.05 26.73
C GLY A 509 0.29 -41.13 26.90
N ARG A 510 0.10 -40.54 28.10
CA ARG A 510 -0.96 -39.57 28.39
C ARG A 510 -0.52 -38.12 28.20
N ALA A 511 0.71 -37.85 27.77
CA ALA A 511 1.12 -36.52 27.32
C ALA A 511 2.24 -36.59 26.27
N LEU A 512 2.35 -35.57 25.44
CA LEU A 512 3.39 -35.40 24.42
C LEU A 512 4.17 -34.11 24.69
N ASN A 513 5.49 -34.22 24.72
CA ASN A 513 6.38 -33.06 24.67
C ASN A 513 6.86 -32.87 23.23
N PHE A 514 6.62 -31.68 22.67
CA PHE A 514 7.15 -31.23 21.39
C PHE A 514 8.31 -30.27 21.64
N ILE A 515 9.35 -30.39 20.83
CA ILE A 515 10.47 -29.47 20.86
C ILE A 515 10.85 -29.02 19.47
N ASP A 516 10.91 -27.70 19.30
CA ASP A 516 11.40 -27.02 18.12
C ASP A 516 12.73 -26.34 18.46
N VAL A 517 13.76 -26.59 17.66
CA VAL A 517 15.06 -25.93 17.78
C VAL A 517 15.38 -25.21 16.48
N ALA A 518 15.37 -23.89 16.55
CA ALA A 518 15.56 -22.99 15.43
C ALA A 518 16.96 -22.33 15.51
N ARG A 519 17.79 -22.47 14.47
CA ARG A 519 19.10 -21.80 14.34
C ARG A 519 19.05 -20.58 13.43
N TYR A 520 19.79 -19.53 13.80
CA TYR A 520 19.77 -18.23 13.10
C TYR A 520 21.13 -17.85 12.48
N ASP A 521 21.91 -18.83 12.01
CA ASP A 521 23.31 -18.63 11.57
C ASP A 521 23.59 -18.94 10.09
N ASP A 522 22.57 -19.30 9.30
CA ASP A 522 22.66 -19.71 7.90
C ASP A 522 23.56 -20.95 7.66
N ILE A 523 23.88 -21.69 8.71
CA ILE A 523 24.70 -22.90 8.67
C ILE A 523 23.85 -24.07 9.13
N GLY A 524 23.65 -25.07 8.26
CA GLY A 524 22.92 -26.29 8.65
C GLY A 524 23.65 -27.22 9.57
N TYR A 525 24.97 -27.13 9.58
CA TYR A 525 25.84 -28.06 10.26
C TYR A 525 27.12 -27.35 10.73
N GLY A 526 27.35 -27.31 12.04
CA GLY A 526 28.56 -26.83 12.69
C GLY A 526 28.27 -26.14 14.03
N ALA A 527 29.32 -25.62 14.68
CA ALA A 527 29.17 -24.68 15.80
C ALA A 527 28.41 -23.42 15.34
N LEU A 528 27.62 -22.81 16.23
CA LEU A 528 26.99 -21.51 15.96
C LEU A 528 28.07 -20.47 15.61
N LYS A 529 27.83 -19.65 14.57
CA LYS A 529 28.70 -18.51 14.28
C LYS A 529 28.81 -17.60 15.52
N PRO A 530 29.98 -17.00 15.81
CA PRO A 530 30.10 -16.01 16.88
C PRO A 530 29.05 -14.91 16.76
N GLY A 531 28.38 -14.57 17.86
CA GLY A 531 27.29 -13.59 17.93
C GLY A 531 25.94 -14.03 17.35
N THR A 532 25.79 -15.27 16.87
CA THR A 532 24.49 -15.83 16.42
C THR A 532 23.81 -16.63 17.52
N GLY A 533 22.60 -17.15 17.29
CA GLY A 533 21.88 -17.89 18.32
C GLY A 533 21.06 -19.08 17.82
N LEU A 534 20.51 -19.81 18.79
CA LEU A 534 19.47 -20.81 18.61
C LEU A 534 18.33 -20.55 19.59
N THR A 535 17.09 -20.83 19.18
CA THR A 535 15.92 -20.84 20.06
C THR A 535 15.46 -22.27 20.24
N ILE A 536 15.22 -22.66 21.48
CA ILE A 536 14.59 -23.91 21.88
C ILE A 536 13.19 -23.56 22.38
N THR A 537 12.19 -24.16 21.78
CA THR A 537 10.79 -23.99 22.12
C THR A 537 10.24 -25.36 22.50
N CYS A 538 9.73 -25.49 23.72
CA CYS A 538 9.16 -26.73 24.25
C CYS A 538 7.66 -26.54 24.52
N HIS A 539 6.85 -27.50 24.09
CA HIS A 539 5.41 -27.56 24.33
C HIS A 539 5.03 -28.89 24.96
N THR A 540 4.18 -28.88 25.98
CA THR A 540 3.57 -30.10 26.54
C THR A 540 2.08 -30.13 26.21
N LEU A 541 1.62 -31.26 25.68
CA LEU A 541 0.23 -31.54 25.37
C LEU A 541 -0.27 -32.74 26.19
N THR A 542 -1.25 -32.54 27.07
CA THR A 542 -1.84 -33.61 27.88
C THR A 542 -2.99 -34.32 27.15
N LEU A 543 -2.84 -35.62 26.92
CA LEU A 543 -3.79 -36.55 26.29
C LEU A 543 -4.75 -37.17 27.32
N ASP A 544 -5.52 -36.35 28.04
CA ASP A 544 -6.57 -36.87 28.92
C ASP A 544 -7.80 -37.31 28.10
N GLY A 545 -7.90 -38.63 27.84
CA GLY A 545 -9.13 -39.32 27.44
C GLY A 545 -9.60 -39.15 25.98
N MET A 546 -8.71 -38.93 25.02
CA MET A 546 -9.11 -38.56 23.65
C MET A 546 -9.57 -39.73 22.76
N VAL A 547 -10.79 -39.58 22.21
CA VAL A 547 -11.16 -39.99 20.84
C VAL A 547 -11.02 -38.74 19.97
N TRP A 548 -10.29 -38.83 18.86
CA TRP A 548 -9.97 -37.69 17.99
C TRP A 548 -11.22 -37.07 17.32
N ASN A 549 -11.55 -35.80 17.62
CA ASN A 549 -12.50 -34.96 16.87
C ASN A 549 -12.14 -33.47 16.96
N LYS A 550 -12.15 -32.81 15.79
CA LYS A 550 -11.84 -31.39 15.50
C LYS A 550 -12.57 -30.31 16.35
N LYS A 551 -13.60 -30.64 17.13
CA LYS A 551 -14.48 -29.66 17.82
C LYS A 551 -14.14 -29.35 19.29
N THR A 552 -13.16 -30.00 19.90
CA THR A 552 -12.92 -29.94 21.37
C THR A 552 -11.52 -29.43 21.77
N LEU A 553 -10.93 -28.52 21.01
CA LEU A 553 -9.65 -27.85 21.36
C LEU A 553 -9.85 -26.60 22.23
N GLY A 554 -10.87 -26.60 23.09
CA GLY A 554 -11.14 -25.52 24.04
C GLY A 554 -10.55 -25.84 25.41
N SER A 555 -9.57 -25.03 25.84
CA SER A 555 -8.98 -24.97 27.19
C SER A 555 -8.45 -26.27 27.79
N LYS A 556 -7.18 -26.60 27.55
CA LYS A 556 -6.36 -27.45 28.45
C LYS A 556 -4.94 -26.90 28.53
N GLU A 557 -4.30 -27.11 29.69
CA GLU A 557 -2.99 -26.56 30.05
C GLU A 557 -1.90 -26.96 29.04
N LEU A 558 -1.54 -26.01 28.17
CA LEU A 558 -0.37 -26.10 27.33
C LEU A 558 0.77 -25.44 28.11
N TRP A 559 1.68 -26.24 28.67
CA TRP A 559 2.93 -25.66 29.14
C TRP A 559 3.78 -25.36 27.91
N SER A 560 4.09 -24.09 27.66
CA SER A 560 5.00 -23.67 26.61
C SER A 560 6.14 -22.86 27.22
N LYS A 561 7.36 -23.15 26.81
CA LYS A 561 8.53 -22.40 27.26
C LYS A 561 9.51 -22.23 26.12
N ASP A 562 9.89 -20.98 25.91
CA ASP A 562 10.90 -20.59 24.93
C ASP A 562 12.19 -20.18 25.65
N CYS A 563 13.32 -20.64 25.11
CA CYS A 563 14.64 -20.25 25.55
C CYS A 563 15.54 -19.97 24.35
N THR A 564 16.08 -18.75 24.27
CA THR A 564 17.05 -18.36 23.24
C THR A 564 18.46 -18.35 23.85
N PHE A 565 19.42 -18.94 23.15
CA PHE A 565 20.84 -18.92 23.47
C PHE A 565 21.62 -18.25 22.35
N THR A 566 22.54 -17.37 22.69
CA THR A 566 23.60 -16.92 21.79
C THR A 566 24.77 -17.91 21.80
N SER A 567 25.62 -17.90 20.77
CA SER A 567 26.85 -18.66 20.73
C SER A 567 27.73 -18.36 21.95
N ASP A 568 27.72 -17.12 22.42
CA ASP A 568 28.62 -16.69 23.48
C ASP A 568 28.12 -17.16 24.84
N GLU A 569 26.80 -17.15 25.06
CA GLU A 569 26.17 -17.75 26.26
C GLU A 569 26.38 -19.27 26.31
N LEU A 570 26.31 -19.95 25.16
CA LEU A 570 26.46 -21.40 25.12
C LEU A 570 27.92 -21.85 25.29
N TRP A 571 28.89 -21.10 24.73
CA TRP A 571 30.29 -21.52 24.58
C TRP A 571 31.33 -20.71 25.38
N SER A 572 30.94 -19.59 25.99
CA SER A 572 31.88 -18.63 26.63
C SER A 572 31.49 -18.20 28.04
N SER A 573 30.46 -18.82 28.65
CA SER A 573 30.04 -18.52 30.03
C SER A 573 31.03 -19.06 31.07
N ALA A 574 31.23 -18.32 32.18
CA ALA A 574 32.04 -18.78 33.32
C ALA A 574 31.49 -20.06 33.98
N ASP A 575 30.18 -20.32 33.82
CA ASP A 575 29.49 -21.52 34.30
C ASP A 575 29.63 -22.70 33.33
N ASN A 576 30.07 -22.46 32.09
CA ASN A 576 30.25 -23.45 31.02
C ASN A 576 31.64 -23.32 30.36
N PRO A 577 32.72 -23.80 31.01
CA PRO A 577 34.07 -23.68 30.46
C PRO A 577 34.19 -24.33 29.08
N PRO A 578 34.98 -23.77 28.13
CA PRO A 578 35.11 -24.26 26.75
C PRO A 578 35.52 -25.73 26.61
N GLU A 579 36.06 -26.32 27.69
CA GLU A 579 36.51 -27.71 27.77
C GLU A 579 35.36 -28.70 28.07
N ARG A 580 34.20 -28.23 28.58
CA ARG A 580 33.06 -29.09 28.96
C ARG A 580 32.06 -29.31 27.84
N LEU A 581 31.84 -28.33 26.96
CA LEU A 581 30.86 -28.45 25.87
C LEU A 581 31.59 -28.57 24.51
N PRO A 582 31.39 -29.65 23.74
CA PRO A 582 32.02 -29.81 22.43
C PRO A 582 31.42 -28.83 21.43
N ARG A 583 32.23 -28.06 20.70
CA ARG A 583 31.78 -27.08 19.68
C ARG A 583 31.25 -27.76 18.42
N GLY A 584 30.12 -28.45 18.57
CA GLY A 584 29.48 -29.27 17.54
C GLY A 584 28.00 -28.91 17.34
N ILE A 585 27.32 -29.72 16.54
CA ILE A 585 25.89 -29.53 16.26
C ILE A 585 25.09 -30.14 17.40
N LEU A 586 24.22 -29.35 18.02
CA LEU A 586 23.15 -29.86 18.88
C LEU A 586 22.11 -30.58 18.00
N MET A 587 22.16 -31.90 18.00
CA MET A 587 21.30 -32.78 17.20
C MET A 587 20.34 -33.54 18.12
N PHE A 588 19.20 -33.98 17.55
CA PHE A 588 18.21 -34.83 18.24
C PHE A 588 17.76 -34.28 19.60
N PRO A 589 17.11 -33.11 19.64
CA PRO A 589 16.57 -32.57 20.87
C PRO A 589 15.53 -33.54 21.47
N GLN A 590 15.68 -33.85 22.75
CA GLN A 590 14.71 -34.65 23.52
C GLN A 590 14.43 -33.97 24.86
N VAL A 591 13.15 -33.80 25.16
CA VAL A 591 12.71 -33.20 26.43
C VAL A 591 12.79 -34.25 27.53
N ASN A 592 13.38 -33.91 28.67
CA ASN A 592 13.44 -34.81 29.81
C ASN A 592 12.02 -35.12 30.34
N ILE A 593 11.76 -36.40 30.61
CA ILE A 593 10.43 -36.90 30.98
C ILE A 593 9.94 -36.35 32.33
N ASP A 594 10.83 -36.23 33.30
CA ASP A 594 10.50 -35.79 34.66
C ASP A 594 10.71 -34.29 34.85
N ARG A 595 11.53 -33.67 33.99
CA ARG A 595 11.91 -32.26 34.04
C ARG A 595 11.68 -31.60 32.67
N PRO A 596 10.45 -31.15 32.34
CA PRO A 596 10.12 -30.63 31.00
C PRO A 596 10.88 -29.35 30.61
N HIS A 597 11.53 -28.69 31.56
CA HIS A 597 12.43 -27.56 31.34
C HIS A 597 13.86 -27.97 30.99
N VAL A 598 14.21 -29.26 31.03
CA VAL A 598 15.55 -29.77 30.68
C VAL A 598 15.49 -30.47 29.33
N VAL A 599 16.32 -30.05 28.40
CA VAL A 599 16.41 -30.61 27.06
C VAL A 599 17.76 -31.26 26.85
N HIS A 600 17.73 -32.52 26.41
CA HIS A 600 18.90 -33.29 26.04
C HIS A 600 19.18 -33.14 24.54
N PHE A 601 20.45 -32.99 24.21
CA PHE A 601 20.96 -32.94 22.86
C PHE A 601 22.10 -33.92 22.70
N VAL A 602 22.20 -34.52 21.52
CA VAL A 602 23.39 -35.23 21.09
C VAL A 602 24.26 -34.26 20.33
N VAL A 603 25.49 -34.06 20.79
CA VAL A 603 26.50 -33.24 20.12
C VAL A 603 27.54 -34.12 19.48
N SER A 604 27.90 -33.82 18.23
CA SER A 604 29.06 -34.40 17.55
C SER A 604 29.97 -33.26 17.06
N THR A 605 31.27 -33.42 17.25
CA THR A 605 32.31 -32.50 16.76
C THR A 605 32.87 -32.90 15.40
N GLU A 606 32.49 -34.08 14.88
CA GLU A 606 33.02 -34.63 13.64
C GLU A 606 31.94 -34.64 12.53
N PHE A 607 32.38 -34.35 11.30
CA PHE A 607 31.50 -34.21 10.13
C PHE A 607 31.49 -35.48 9.28
N LYS A 608 30.29 -35.94 8.90
CA LYS A 608 29.97 -36.97 7.89
C LYS A 608 30.58 -38.38 8.07
N TYR A 609 29.69 -39.34 8.26
CA TYR A 609 29.82 -40.80 8.04
C TYR A 609 30.78 -41.60 8.94
N VAL A 610 31.50 -40.97 9.86
CA VAL A 610 32.19 -41.66 10.96
C VAL A 610 31.98 -40.83 12.23
N MET A 611 31.13 -41.30 13.15
CA MET A 611 30.96 -40.66 14.46
C MET A 611 31.88 -41.36 15.47
N LYS A 612 33.05 -40.76 15.76
CA LYS A 612 33.99 -41.35 16.74
C LYS A 612 33.72 -40.91 18.17
N LYS A 613 33.17 -39.70 18.35
CA LYS A 613 32.87 -39.11 19.65
C LYS A 613 31.55 -38.37 19.59
N MET A 614 30.60 -38.81 20.42
CA MET A 614 29.34 -38.13 20.66
C MET A 614 29.30 -37.68 22.11
N TRP A 615 28.55 -36.63 22.40
CA TRP A 615 28.31 -36.15 23.74
C TRP A 615 26.81 -35.98 23.95
N LEU A 616 26.33 -36.34 25.13
CA LEU A 616 25.00 -36.01 25.58
C LEU A 616 25.10 -34.71 26.39
N VAL A 617 24.31 -33.72 26.01
CA VAL A 617 24.29 -32.38 26.61
C VAL A 617 22.90 -32.12 27.14
N ALA A 618 22.77 -31.87 28.44
CA ALA A 618 21.51 -31.43 29.05
C ALA A 618 21.53 -29.92 29.27
N ILE A 619 20.53 -29.23 28.75
CA ILE A 619 20.36 -27.78 28.88
C ILE A 619 19.10 -27.51 29.70
N ASP A 620 19.25 -26.77 30.79
CA ASP A 620 18.13 -26.30 31.60
C ASP A 620 17.62 -24.96 31.04
N MET A 621 16.39 -24.94 30.55
CA MET A 621 15.72 -23.78 29.97
C MET A 621 15.27 -22.75 31.02
N ASN A 622 15.17 -23.11 32.30
CA ASN A 622 14.88 -22.18 33.40
C ASN A 622 16.10 -21.32 33.70
N THR A 623 17.25 -21.96 33.90
CA THR A 623 18.50 -21.28 34.28
C THR A 623 19.30 -20.81 33.08
N ARG A 624 19.01 -21.32 31.88
CA ARG A 624 19.75 -21.08 30.64
C ARG A 624 21.21 -21.52 30.73
N THR A 625 21.46 -22.65 31.39
CA THR A 625 22.80 -23.21 31.57
C THR A 625 22.87 -24.64 31.06
N VAL A 626 24.10 -25.11 30.79
CA VAL A 626 24.33 -26.54 30.49
C VAL A 626 24.44 -27.23 31.84
N GLU A 627 23.47 -28.07 32.14
CA GLU A 627 23.42 -28.80 33.41
C GLU A 627 24.45 -29.94 33.42
N SER A 628 24.60 -30.63 32.29
CA SER A 628 25.59 -31.70 32.15
C SER A 628 26.06 -31.85 30.71
N CYS A 629 27.31 -32.28 30.55
CA CYS A 629 27.83 -32.78 29.28
C CYS A 629 28.65 -34.04 29.57
N SER A 630 28.23 -35.17 29.01
CA SER A 630 28.90 -36.46 29.14
C SER A 630 29.22 -37.04 27.78
N GLN A 631 30.33 -37.76 27.64
CA GLN A 631 30.64 -38.46 26.40
C GLN A 631 29.71 -39.67 26.27
N TYR A 632 28.99 -39.75 25.15
CA TYR A 632 28.13 -40.88 24.85
C TYR A 632 28.95 -42.01 24.21
N THR A 633 29.13 -43.08 24.97
CA THR A 633 29.72 -44.35 24.51
C THR A 633 28.61 -45.39 24.62
N ASN A 634 28.33 -46.10 23.53
CA ASN A 634 27.15 -46.96 23.38
C ASN A 634 27.11 -48.09 24.45
N GLY A 635 26.53 -47.81 25.62
CA GLY A 635 26.10 -48.80 26.62
C GLY A 635 27.14 -49.36 27.59
N TRP A 636 28.37 -48.83 27.68
CA TRP A 636 29.38 -49.35 28.61
C TRP A 636 30.16 -48.21 29.30
N GLU A 637 29.93 -48.06 30.61
CA GLU A 637 30.88 -47.39 31.48
C GLU A 637 32.10 -48.31 31.66
N ASP A 638 33.29 -47.76 31.42
CA ASP A 638 34.58 -48.30 31.86
C ASP A 638 35.07 -49.63 31.25
N VAL A 639 35.70 -49.59 30.06
CA VAL A 639 36.65 -50.64 29.62
C VAL A 639 37.83 -50.02 28.87
N GLY A 640 39.03 -50.36 29.31
CA GLY A 640 40.30 -49.85 28.82
C GLY A 640 40.64 -50.21 27.37
N THR A 641 41.56 -49.40 26.83
CA THR A 641 42.50 -49.66 25.74
C THR A 641 42.28 -50.93 24.89
N GLU A 642 41.73 -50.79 23.70
CA GLU A 642 42.36 -51.02 22.38
C GLU A 642 41.28 -51.05 21.29
N GLY A 643 41.69 -50.66 20.08
CA GLY A 643 40.79 -50.09 19.08
C GLY A 643 39.92 -51.08 18.32
N GLU A 644 38.74 -50.59 17.90
CA GLU A 644 38.03 -51.08 16.73
C GLU A 644 37.24 -49.92 16.09
N TYR A 645 37.44 -49.74 14.78
CA TYR A 645 36.92 -48.64 13.98
C TYR A 645 35.46 -48.90 13.58
N LEU A 646 34.54 -47.97 13.90
CA LEU A 646 33.19 -47.94 13.34
C LEU A 646 33.27 -47.52 11.86
N THR A 647 33.28 -48.50 10.97
CA THR A 647 33.26 -48.30 9.53
C THR A 647 31.88 -48.67 8.97
N TYR A 648 31.27 -47.71 8.26
CA TYR A 648 30.30 -47.94 7.18
C TYR A 648 28.85 -48.33 7.53
N VAL A 649 27.96 -47.34 7.64
CA VAL A 649 26.52 -47.51 7.35
C VAL A 649 26.11 -46.47 6.29
N ARG A 650 26.13 -46.89 5.02
CA ARG A 650 25.37 -46.23 3.96
C ARG A 650 23.88 -46.58 4.16
N SER A 651 23.02 -45.59 3.93
CA SER A 651 21.55 -45.67 3.96
C SER A 651 20.91 -46.07 5.30
N CYS A 652 20.79 -45.10 6.20
CA CYS A 652 19.58 -44.81 6.98
C CYS A 652 19.80 -43.44 7.62
N LEU A 653 18.77 -42.58 7.64
CA LEU A 653 18.69 -41.51 8.64
C LEU A 653 19.07 -42.13 9.99
N PRO A 654 19.89 -41.48 10.83
CA PRO A 654 20.25 -42.03 12.14
C PRO A 654 18.97 -42.46 12.83
N MET A 655 18.83 -43.78 13.02
CA MET A 655 17.77 -44.37 13.80
C MET A 655 17.68 -43.55 15.08
N PRO A 656 16.53 -42.90 15.38
CA PRO A 656 16.42 -42.06 16.56
C PRO A 656 16.84 -42.93 17.74
N PHE A 657 17.75 -42.42 18.56
CA PHE A 657 18.22 -42.97 19.83
C PHE A 657 17.12 -43.82 20.51
N LEU A 658 17.08 -45.10 20.15
CA LEU A 658 16.17 -46.12 20.66
C LEU A 658 17.08 -47.07 21.41
N HIS A 659 17.48 -46.65 22.60
CA HIS A 659 17.79 -47.49 23.76
C HIS A 659 18.22 -46.60 24.94
N CYS A 660 17.31 -45.74 25.40
CA CYS A 660 17.27 -45.33 26.81
C CYS A 660 15.96 -45.89 27.37
N GLU A 661 16.03 -47.07 28.01
CA GLU A 661 14.99 -47.80 28.76
C GLU A 661 13.53 -47.87 28.23
N PHE A 662 13.31 -47.84 26.92
CA PHE A 662 11.97 -47.89 26.32
C PHE A 662 11.31 -49.29 26.22
N SER A 663 11.76 -50.32 26.95
CA SER A 663 11.30 -51.71 26.77
C SER A 663 10.42 -52.32 27.85
N LYS A 664 10.03 -51.61 28.93
CA LYS A 664 9.13 -52.20 29.96
C LYS A 664 7.63 -51.96 29.77
N TYR A 665 7.18 -51.15 28.81
CA TYR A 665 5.75 -50.84 28.67
C TYR A 665 5.13 -51.19 27.31
N VAL A 666 5.85 -51.90 26.43
CA VAL A 666 5.31 -52.39 25.15
C VAL A 666 5.33 -53.92 25.09
N HIS A 667 4.75 -54.59 26.08
CA HIS A 667 4.06 -55.89 25.96
C HIS A 667 3.63 -56.43 27.34
N SER A 668 2.40 -56.11 27.76
CA SER A 668 1.31 -57.09 27.96
C SER A 668 0.11 -56.38 28.61
N SER A 669 -0.85 -55.92 27.81
CA SER A 669 -2.21 -55.79 28.32
C SER A 669 -2.82 -57.20 28.33
N ARG A 670 -3.07 -57.76 29.51
CA ARG A 670 -4.05 -58.85 29.66
C ARG A 670 -5.50 -58.32 29.65
N THR A 671 -5.73 -57.14 29.10
CA THR A 671 -7.05 -56.52 28.96
C THR A 671 -7.19 -56.03 27.51
N GLY A 672 -7.92 -56.78 26.68
CA GLY A 672 -8.01 -56.61 25.23
C GLY A 672 -8.60 -55.29 24.74
N LYS A 673 -7.78 -54.24 24.66
CA LYS A 673 -8.01 -53.07 23.80
C LYS A 673 -6.71 -52.71 23.07
N ALA A 674 -6.79 -52.52 21.75
CA ALA A 674 -5.65 -52.26 20.87
C ALA A 674 -4.99 -50.89 21.14
N PRO A 675 -3.65 -50.77 21.05
CA PRO A 675 -2.95 -49.49 21.18
C PRO A 675 -3.02 -48.65 19.89
N LEU A 676 -3.20 -47.33 20.03
CA LEU A 676 -3.08 -46.34 18.95
C LEU A 676 -1.64 -46.31 18.39
N GLN A 677 -1.50 -46.19 17.07
CA GLN A 677 -0.20 -46.08 16.40
C GLN A 677 0.30 -44.63 16.43
N LEU A 678 1.57 -44.44 16.80
CA LEU A 678 2.28 -43.15 16.90
C LEU A 678 2.20 -42.26 15.63
N ARG A 679 1.87 -42.86 14.48
CA ARG A 679 1.80 -42.21 13.17
C ARG A 679 0.65 -41.20 13.08
N ASP A 680 -0.50 -41.53 13.65
CA ASP A 680 -1.69 -40.68 13.62
C ASP A 680 -1.53 -39.40 14.47
N SER A 681 -0.59 -39.40 15.42
CA SER A 681 -0.30 -38.25 16.30
C SER A 681 0.65 -37.22 15.65
N LEU A 682 1.48 -37.65 14.69
CA LEU A 682 2.41 -36.78 13.98
C LEU A 682 1.69 -35.97 12.89
N ASP A 683 0.77 -36.62 12.17
CA ASP A 683 -0.03 -35.99 11.12
C ASP A 683 -0.98 -34.93 11.71
N ALA A 684 -1.58 -35.23 12.86
CA ALA A 684 -2.45 -34.29 13.55
C ALA A 684 -1.73 -33.08 14.19
N TYR A 685 -0.43 -33.20 14.49
CA TYR A 685 0.39 -32.07 14.92
C TYR A 685 0.83 -31.18 13.75
N ASN A 686 1.16 -31.77 12.59
CA ASN A 686 1.45 -31.00 11.39
C ASN A 686 0.22 -30.20 10.92
N ASP A 687 -0.98 -30.79 10.99
CA ASP A 687 -2.25 -30.10 10.72
C ASP A 687 -2.55 -28.95 11.71
N LEU A 688 -2.00 -29.00 12.93
CA LEU A 688 -2.17 -27.96 13.96
C LEU A 688 -1.20 -26.78 13.79
N VAL A 689 -0.12 -26.98 13.04
CA VAL A 689 0.90 -25.95 12.72
C VAL A 689 0.59 -25.29 11.36
N GLU A 690 -0.12 -25.97 10.47
CA GLU A 690 -0.62 -25.39 9.21
C GLU A 690 -1.92 -24.57 9.37
N SER A 691 -2.60 -24.65 10.52
CA SER A 691 -3.78 -23.85 10.88
C SER A 691 -3.43 -22.71 11.84
#